data_AF-A0A813HST3-F1
#
_entry.id   AF-A0A813HST3-F1
#
_cell.length_a   1.000
_cell.length_b   1.000
_cell.length_c   1.000
_cell.angle_alpha   90.00
_cell.angle_beta   90.00
_cell.angle_gamma   90.00
#
_symmetry.space_group_name_H-M   'P 1'
#
loop_
_entity.id
_entity.type
_entity.pdbx_description
1 polymer ?
#
loop_
_entity_poly.entity_id
_entity_poly.type
_entity_poly.pdbx_seq_one_letter_code
_entity_poly.pdbx_strand_id
1 'polypeptide(L)'
;MLEARHAHVLTGLPDAYSRGRIIGDYRRVALYGTDELLQGKQADLAAMAGSSSEEMVRARLEVNLQVQALKELTEMADSYKVDIRRPAATFREAVQHTWLAYLAAIKDQDGAAMSFGRVDAFLDIFAERDLASGLASEEQLQEVIDDLVIKMRLVRHLRTPEYNSLFSGDPVWCTLALGGCWSPGEHSLGSEGSPIPMVTKTSYRLMHALSNLGPAPEPNMTVLWSEHLPLPFKTYCAKASILTSSIQYENDDLMRPIFGSDYSIACCVSAMRTGKDMQLFGARCNLAKLLLMCLNGGREEQHGKLLCPALELASKADDEQAAEEGSVLDFEKLQKRFYEVAMPWLAKLYAVDTMNVIHYAHDRYYYESLQMALHDTNVHRFMAFGIAGLSVVADSLSAMKYAKVVPHRKPSTGLVESFSTEGAFPCFGNDDDRVDKLAVEICRKFHAELSRQAIYRSAQPTLSILTITSNVVYGKATGATPDGRLAGEPFAPGANPMHGRDSSGALASLASVAKLPYESCLDGISNTFCLVPSALGCTAQNGEREQNLVTLLDGYFGRAAHHINVNVLRRETLADAQVHPEKYPNLTIRVSGYAVHFVKLTKEQQSEVMERTMHGGYSTTLRDCHSTALASVKHCQQLYLEGEADIDIEDFGSPEAGVLKEGVGLHQGWVLQGASPWAGEVLARFRPASVEPPVFGAVHSIESCSMTDGPGIRMVLFLQGCPKRCVFCSNPECQPIMRNASSNPELALSDREVQGMLANNWSFLHPSEGGITLSGGEPLVQPDFCAAVFRRAHELQLTTVLDTSSHGGPRNWDRVLPHTDRVLLCLKAMEDTTYLKVVGTRGGPDVRAFGRHIAAHYPSIQLVVRWVLLKGLTDTDSELSELAHYCKSLGDGVVEYIELLPFHQFGANKWEELDMSYPMAGGHADRTYSAGFE
;
A
#
# COMPACT_ATOMS: atom_id res chain seq x y z
N MET A 1 -21.47 -26.00 10.33
CA MET A 1 -21.08 -24.78 11.08
C MET A 1 -20.06 -25.07 12.18
N LEU A 2 -20.44 -25.70 13.31
CA LEU A 2 -19.53 -25.88 14.46
C LEU A 2 -18.19 -26.55 14.13
N GLU A 3 -18.23 -27.57 13.27
CA GLU A 3 -17.02 -28.27 12.84
C GLU A 3 -16.10 -27.39 11.99
N ALA A 4 -16.66 -26.53 11.14
CA ALA A 4 -15.89 -25.56 10.34
C ALA A 4 -15.29 -24.44 11.21
N ARG A 5 -15.98 -24.04 12.29
CA ARG A 5 -15.44 -23.14 13.32
C ARG A 5 -14.28 -23.76 14.08
N HIS A 6 -14.44 -25.01 14.53
CA HIS A 6 -13.37 -25.74 15.22
C HIS A 6 -12.15 -25.96 14.30
N ALA A 7 -12.39 -26.21 13.02
CA ALA A 7 -11.33 -26.40 12.03
C ALA A 7 -10.71 -25.10 11.50
N HIS A 8 -11.14 -23.93 11.95
CA HIS A 8 -10.66 -22.63 11.46
C HIS A 8 -10.82 -22.41 9.94
N VAL A 9 -11.86 -23.02 9.35
CA VAL A 9 -12.34 -22.69 8.00
C VAL A 9 -13.21 -21.44 8.04
N LEU A 10 -14.03 -21.32 9.08
CA LEU A 10 -14.96 -20.22 9.29
C LEU A 10 -15.11 -19.92 10.79
N THR A 11 -14.30 -18.99 11.30
CA THR A 11 -14.14 -18.71 12.74
C THR A 11 -14.10 -17.21 13.02
N GLY A 12 -14.48 -16.82 14.24
CA GLY A 12 -14.47 -15.43 14.68
C GLY A 12 -15.66 -14.63 14.14
N LEU A 13 -16.74 -15.30 13.75
CA LEU A 13 -18.01 -14.67 13.34
C LEU A 13 -18.73 -14.04 14.55
N PRO A 14 -19.68 -13.12 14.36
CA PRO A 14 -20.37 -12.45 15.46
C PRO A 14 -21.44 -13.33 16.12
N ASP A 15 -21.04 -14.52 16.55
CA ASP A 15 -21.86 -15.46 17.33
C ASP A 15 -21.61 -15.37 18.84
N ALA A 16 -20.52 -14.71 19.26
CA ALA A 16 -20.07 -14.58 20.65
C ALA A 16 -19.77 -13.12 21.06
N TYR A 17 -20.08 -12.16 20.19
CA TYR A 17 -19.97 -10.72 20.41
C TYR A 17 -20.98 -9.99 19.50
N SER A 18 -21.38 -8.77 19.83
CA SER A 18 -22.36 -8.03 19.02
C SER A 18 -21.81 -7.65 17.65
N ARG A 19 -22.66 -7.70 16.61
CA ARG A 19 -22.25 -7.56 15.21
C ARG A 19 -21.60 -6.22 14.86
N GLY A 20 -22.03 -5.11 15.48
CA GLY A 20 -21.60 -3.77 15.08
C GLY A 20 -21.93 -3.48 13.62
N ARG A 21 -21.08 -2.71 12.92
CA ARG A 21 -21.27 -2.32 11.49
C ARG A 21 -22.58 -1.55 11.23
N ILE A 22 -22.99 -0.74 12.20
CA ILE A 22 -24.13 0.18 12.12
C ILE A 22 -23.64 1.55 12.56
N ILE A 23 -24.02 2.59 11.83
CA ILE A 23 -23.75 3.99 12.19
C ILE A 23 -25.09 4.71 12.25
N GLY A 24 -25.59 4.94 13.46
CA GLY A 24 -26.74 5.84 13.62
C GLY A 24 -26.34 7.24 13.16
N ASP A 25 -27.23 7.98 12.50
CA ASP A 25 -26.93 9.36 12.15
C ASP A 25 -27.03 10.25 13.40
N TYR A 26 -25.97 10.26 14.20
CA TYR A 26 -25.88 10.98 15.47
C TYR A 26 -26.02 12.50 15.31
N ARG A 27 -25.81 13.03 14.09
CA ARG A 27 -26.01 14.44 13.75
C ARG A 27 -27.48 14.84 13.86
N ARG A 28 -28.41 13.90 13.64
CA ARG A 28 -29.86 14.15 13.72
C ARG A 28 -30.29 14.70 15.07
N VAL A 29 -29.66 14.25 16.17
CA VAL A 29 -29.99 14.73 17.53
C VAL A 29 -29.55 16.19 17.70
N ALA A 30 -28.39 16.58 17.17
CA ALA A 30 -27.96 17.97 17.16
C ALA A 30 -28.83 18.84 16.24
N LEU A 31 -29.21 18.32 15.06
CA LEU A 31 -29.93 19.08 14.05
C LEU A 31 -31.42 19.30 14.38
N TYR A 32 -32.10 18.28 14.91
CA TYR A 32 -33.56 18.28 15.11
C TYR A 32 -33.98 18.26 16.58
N GLY A 33 -33.12 17.76 17.48
CA GLY A 33 -33.52 17.43 18.86
C GLY A 33 -34.33 16.13 18.95
N THR A 34 -34.46 15.57 20.15
CA THR A 34 -35.13 14.28 20.35
C THR A 34 -36.65 14.35 20.21
N ASP A 35 -37.29 15.50 20.47
CA ASP A 35 -38.75 15.63 20.37
C ASP A 35 -39.24 15.46 18.92
N GLU A 36 -38.58 16.12 17.96
CA GLU A 36 -38.89 16.01 16.53
C GLU A 36 -38.63 14.59 16.01
N LEU A 37 -37.49 13.98 16.40
CA LEU A 37 -37.16 12.61 16.00
C LEU A 37 -38.16 11.59 16.56
N LEU A 38 -38.59 11.79 17.81
CA LEU A 38 -39.59 10.96 18.45
C LEU A 38 -40.94 11.08 17.74
N GLN A 39 -41.36 12.30 17.40
CA GLN A 39 -42.58 12.55 16.63
C GLN A 39 -42.52 11.86 15.27
N GLY A 40 -41.40 11.96 14.55
CA GLY A 40 -41.18 11.29 13.26
C GLY A 40 -41.34 9.77 13.37
N LYS A 41 -40.68 9.12 14.34
CA LYS A 41 -40.79 7.66 14.53
C LYS A 41 -42.18 7.21 14.99
N GLN A 42 -42.89 8.03 15.75
CA GLN A 42 -44.29 7.76 16.11
C GLN A 42 -45.21 7.87 14.89
N ALA A 43 -44.98 8.83 14.00
CA ALA A 43 -45.71 8.95 12.74
C ALA A 43 -45.47 7.75 11.83
N ASP A 44 -44.21 7.28 11.71
CA ASP A 44 -43.87 6.06 10.97
C ASP A 44 -44.59 4.84 11.52
N LEU A 45 -44.60 4.66 12.86
CA LEU A 45 -45.30 3.56 13.52
C LEU A 45 -46.83 3.59 13.26
N ALA A 46 -47.42 4.78 13.23
CA ALA A 46 -48.83 4.99 12.92
C ALA A 46 -49.13 4.67 11.44
N ALA A 47 -48.24 5.06 10.53
CA ALA A 47 -48.37 4.80 9.09
C ALA A 47 -48.29 3.30 8.75
N MET A 48 -47.63 2.49 9.58
CA MET A 48 -47.55 1.03 9.43
C MET A 48 -48.81 0.25 9.85
N ALA A 49 -49.97 0.90 9.99
CA ALA A 49 -51.22 0.22 10.37
C ALA A 49 -51.82 -0.60 9.20
N GLY A 50 -52.40 -1.76 9.49
CA GLY A 50 -53.31 -2.46 8.56
C GLY A 50 -52.81 -3.72 7.85
N SER A 51 -51.54 -4.11 7.97
CA SER A 51 -51.02 -5.39 7.47
C SER A 51 -50.54 -6.30 8.61
N SER A 52 -50.84 -7.60 8.52
CA SER A 52 -50.50 -8.62 9.51
C SER A 52 -49.40 -9.58 9.03
N SER A 53 -48.63 -9.23 8.00
CA SER A 53 -47.46 -10.04 7.59
C SER A 53 -46.40 -10.05 8.69
N GLU A 54 -45.62 -11.14 8.79
CA GLU A 54 -44.53 -11.24 9.77
C GLU A 54 -43.54 -10.07 9.65
N GLU A 55 -43.20 -9.68 8.41
CA GLU A 55 -42.30 -8.57 8.11
C GLU A 55 -42.83 -7.24 8.66
N MET A 56 -44.13 -6.96 8.48
CA MET A 56 -44.74 -5.74 8.98
C MET A 56 -44.84 -5.74 10.50
N VAL A 57 -45.21 -6.88 11.11
CA VAL A 57 -45.26 -7.01 12.57
C VAL A 57 -43.88 -6.79 13.16
N ARG A 58 -42.83 -7.38 12.57
CA ARG A 58 -41.44 -7.18 13.00
C ARG A 58 -41.01 -5.72 12.85
N ALA A 59 -41.28 -5.08 11.72
CA ALA A 59 -40.95 -3.67 11.51
C ALA A 59 -41.63 -2.75 12.55
N ARG A 60 -42.91 -3.00 12.87
CA ARG A 60 -43.63 -2.25 13.91
C ARG A 60 -43.02 -2.44 15.30
N LEU A 61 -42.60 -3.66 15.65
CA LEU A 61 -41.92 -3.95 16.91
C LEU A 61 -40.57 -3.22 16.98
N GLU A 62 -39.79 -3.26 15.90
CA GLU A 62 -38.51 -2.56 15.79
C GLU A 62 -38.69 -1.04 15.93
N VAL A 63 -39.63 -0.43 15.22
CA VAL A 63 -39.91 1.02 15.35
C VAL A 63 -40.41 1.38 16.74
N ASN A 64 -41.18 0.51 17.41
CA ASN A 64 -41.58 0.76 18.79
C ASN A 64 -40.38 0.76 19.76
N LEU A 65 -39.42 -0.16 19.58
CA LEU A 65 -38.15 -0.16 20.32
C LEU A 65 -37.34 1.12 20.03
N GLN A 66 -37.30 1.57 18.77
CA GLN A 66 -36.63 2.83 18.39
C GLN A 66 -37.25 4.05 19.09
N VAL A 67 -38.58 4.13 19.16
CA VAL A 67 -39.31 5.17 19.90
C VAL A 67 -38.94 5.17 21.39
N GLN A 68 -38.82 3.98 21.98
CA GLN A 68 -38.43 3.86 23.39
C GLN A 68 -36.97 4.27 23.61
N ALA A 69 -36.06 3.86 22.73
CA ALA A 69 -34.64 4.23 22.79
C ALA A 69 -34.41 5.75 22.71
N LEU A 70 -35.17 6.49 21.91
CA LEU A 70 -35.08 7.96 21.84
C LEU A 70 -35.51 8.64 23.16
N LYS A 71 -36.47 8.06 23.89
CA LYS A 71 -36.85 8.55 25.22
C LYS A 71 -35.74 8.30 26.23
N GLU A 72 -35.18 7.10 26.23
CA GLU A 72 -34.06 6.72 27.11
C GLU A 72 -32.80 7.56 26.83
N LEU A 73 -32.53 7.90 25.56
CA LEU A 73 -31.49 8.86 25.19
C LEU A 73 -31.74 10.23 25.85
N THR A 74 -32.99 10.72 25.84
CA THR A 74 -33.35 11.99 26.47
C THR A 74 -33.17 11.93 27.99
N GLU A 75 -33.62 10.86 28.63
CA GLU A 75 -33.41 10.62 30.07
C GLU A 75 -31.92 10.54 30.44
N MET A 76 -31.11 9.89 29.58
CA MET A 76 -29.66 9.86 29.76
C MET A 76 -29.07 11.27 29.70
N ALA A 77 -29.46 12.08 28.71
CA ALA A 77 -28.97 13.45 28.56
C ALA A 77 -29.36 14.35 29.75
N ASP A 78 -30.57 14.19 30.29
CA ASP A 78 -31.02 14.89 31.50
C ASP A 78 -30.10 14.61 32.71
N SER A 79 -29.57 13.38 32.82
CA SER A 79 -28.62 13.03 33.89
C SER A 79 -27.29 13.80 33.80
N TYR A 80 -26.91 14.23 32.58
CA TYR A 80 -25.77 15.12 32.34
C TYR A 80 -26.17 16.61 32.39
N LYS A 81 -27.44 16.92 32.67
CA LYS A 81 -28.01 18.28 32.66
C LYS A 81 -27.90 18.96 31.29
N VAL A 82 -28.01 18.18 30.22
CA VAL A 82 -28.03 18.67 28.84
C VAL A 82 -29.41 18.44 28.25
N ASP A 83 -30.09 19.51 27.83
CA ASP A 83 -31.39 19.40 27.18
C ASP A 83 -31.25 19.19 25.67
N ILE A 84 -31.44 17.95 25.23
CA ILE A 84 -31.36 17.55 23.82
C ILE A 84 -32.72 17.47 23.12
N ARG A 85 -33.82 17.90 23.78
CA ARG A 85 -35.17 17.86 23.19
C ARG A 85 -35.30 18.80 22.01
N ARG A 86 -34.63 19.95 22.08
CA ARG A 86 -34.56 20.96 21.01
C ARG A 86 -33.30 20.80 20.14
N PRO A 87 -33.30 21.35 18.92
CA PRO A 87 -32.08 21.53 18.13
C PRO A 87 -30.98 22.26 18.90
N ALA A 88 -29.72 21.90 18.60
CA ALA A 88 -28.54 22.57 19.11
C ALA A 88 -28.47 24.02 18.61
N ALA A 89 -28.19 24.96 19.51
CA ALA A 89 -28.13 26.39 19.23
C ALA A 89 -26.71 26.92 19.06
N THR A 90 -25.68 26.17 19.46
CA THR A 90 -24.25 26.55 19.38
C THR A 90 -23.41 25.36 18.90
N PHE A 91 -22.15 25.60 18.50
CA PHE A 91 -21.20 24.56 18.18
C PHE A 91 -20.97 23.60 19.35
N ARG A 92 -20.82 24.14 20.58
CA ARG A 92 -20.66 23.33 21.78
C ARG A 92 -21.88 22.43 22.02
N GLU A 93 -23.10 22.95 21.86
CA GLU A 93 -24.32 22.14 21.94
C GLU A 93 -24.37 21.09 20.82
N ALA A 94 -24.00 21.43 19.59
CA ALA A 94 -24.03 20.49 18.46
C ALA A 94 -23.09 19.31 18.69
N VAL A 95 -21.83 19.58 19.09
CA VAL A 95 -20.86 18.55 19.46
C VAL A 95 -21.38 17.71 20.62
N GLN A 96 -21.92 18.34 21.66
CA GLN A 96 -22.42 17.65 22.85
C GLN A 96 -23.63 16.74 22.54
N HIS A 97 -24.59 17.22 21.74
CA HIS A 97 -25.79 16.47 21.35
C HIS A 97 -25.41 15.25 20.48
N THR A 98 -24.54 15.45 19.50
CA THR A 98 -24.01 14.36 18.66
C THR A 98 -23.23 13.34 19.50
N TRP A 99 -22.39 13.80 20.43
CA TRP A 99 -21.68 12.90 21.35
C TRP A 99 -22.63 12.12 22.25
N LEU A 100 -23.67 12.73 22.82
CA LEU A 100 -24.63 12.02 23.69
C LEU A 100 -25.42 10.96 22.92
N ALA A 101 -25.79 11.24 21.67
CA ALA A 101 -26.42 10.25 20.79
C ALA A 101 -25.52 9.02 20.58
N TYR A 102 -24.24 9.25 20.28
CA TYR A 102 -23.25 8.17 20.15
C TYR A 102 -22.97 7.47 21.49
N LEU A 103 -22.84 8.21 22.59
CA LEU A 103 -22.60 7.68 23.93
C LEU A 103 -23.72 6.72 24.37
N ALA A 104 -24.97 7.07 24.09
CA ALA A 104 -26.09 6.19 24.36
C ALA A 104 -26.02 4.91 23.50
N ALA A 105 -25.60 5.02 22.23
CA ALA A 105 -25.46 3.86 21.35
C ALA A 105 -24.41 2.86 21.87
N ILE A 106 -23.24 3.34 22.33
CA ILE A 106 -22.19 2.48 22.92
C ILE A 106 -22.50 2.02 24.36
N LYS A 107 -23.54 2.58 24.99
CA LYS A 107 -24.06 2.08 26.28
C LYS A 107 -25.11 0.98 26.08
N ASP A 108 -25.87 1.06 24.99
CA ASP A 108 -26.86 0.06 24.59
C ASP A 108 -26.18 -1.16 23.93
N GLN A 109 -25.16 -0.91 23.12
CA GLN A 109 -24.53 -1.91 22.24
C GLN A 109 -23.03 -1.97 22.42
N ASP A 110 -22.49 -3.19 22.37
CA ASP A 110 -21.05 -3.48 22.42
C ASP A 110 -20.55 -4.07 21.09
N GLY A 111 -21.10 -3.60 19.97
CA GLY A 111 -20.72 -4.04 18.62
C GLY A 111 -19.21 -4.11 18.42
N ALA A 112 -18.72 -5.06 17.61
CA ALA A 112 -17.28 -5.15 17.32
C ALA A 112 -16.73 -3.78 16.92
N ALA A 113 -17.37 -3.16 15.91
CA ALA A 113 -17.10 -1.78 15.49
C ALA A 113 -18.29 -0.85 15.79
N MET A 114 -18.01 0.23 16.52
CA MET A 114 -18.95 1.30 16.86
C MET A 114 -18.47 2.61 16.25
N SER A 115 -18.70 2.79 14.95
CA SER A 115 -18.17 3.94 14.21
C SER A 115 -18.99 5.21 14.44
N PHE A 116 -18.32 6.36 14.43
CA PHE A 116 -18.94 7.67 14.71
C PHE A 116 -19.60 8.29 13.46
N GLY A 117 -19.11 7.94 12.27
CA GLY A 117 -19.64 8.42 11.00
C GLY A 117 -18.89 9.64 10.47
N ARG A 118 -19.60 10.52 9.76
CA ARG A 118 -19.04 11.71 9.10
C ARG A 118 -19.67 12.99 9.63
N VAL A 119 -18.92 13.76 10.41
CA VAL A 119 -19.45 14.91 11.15
C VAL A 119 -18.72 16.23 10.91
N ASP A 120 -17.57 16.21 10.22
CA ASP A 120 -16.70 17.38 10.08
C ASP A 120 -17.39 18.57 9.41
N ALA A 121 -17.92 18.37 8.19
CA ALA A 121 -18.64 19.43 7.48
C ALA A 121 -19.93 19.84 8.19
N PHE A 122 -20.63 18.89 8.84
CA PHE A 122 -21.85 19.17 9.61
C PHE A 122 -21.59 20.08 10.82
N LEU A 123 -20.58 19.74 11.63
CA LEU A 123 -20.22 20.52 12.81
C LEU A 123 -19.65 21.89 12.42
N ASP A 124 -18.97 21.99 11.27
CA ASP A 124 -18.41 23.26 10.80
C ASP A 124 -19.48 24.31 10.51
N ILE A 125 -20.70 23.91 10.13
CA ILE A 125 -21.84 24.84 9.95
C ILE A 125 -22.10 25.62 11.25
N PHE A 126 -22.05 24.94 12.40
CA PHE A 126 -22.21 25.57 13.70
C PHE A 126 -20.96 26.38 14.10
N ALA A 127 -19.76 25.86 13.78
CA ALA A 127 -18.50 26.53 14.06
C ALA A 127 -18.39 27.89 13.35
N GLU A 128 -18.65 27.93 12.04
CA GLU A 128 -18.59 29.15 11.24
C GLU A 128 -19.64 30.17 11.68
N ARG A 129 -20.85 29.73 12.05
CA ARG A 129 -21.88 30.60 12.60
C ARG A 129 -21.46 31.21 13.95
N ASP A 130 -20.91 30.40 14.84
CA ASP A 130 -20.49 30.86 16.16
C ASP A 130 -19.26 31.79 16.06
N LEU A 131 -18.33 31.54 15.13
CA LEU A 131 -17.22 32.46 14.80
C LEU A 131 -17.74 33.79 14.25
N ALA A 132 -18.62 33.76 13.25
CA ALA A 132 -19.14 34.95 12.60
C ALA A 132 -19.95 35.85 13.54
N SER A 133 -20.60 35.25 14.55
CA SER A 133 -21.35 35.97 15.60
C SER A 133 -20.50 36.37 16.80
N GLY A 134 -19.21 35.98 16.85
CA GLY A 134 -18.32 36.23 17.98
C GLY A 134 -18.67 35.46 19.25
N LEU A 135 -19.46 34.38 19.14
CA LEU A 135 -19.83 33.51 20.26
C LEU A 135 -18.68 32.60 20.71
N ALA A 136 -17.75 32.28 19.81
CA ALA A 136 -16.57 31.47 20.10
C ALA A 136 -15.35 31.97 19.33
N SER A 137 -14.16 31.77 19.89
CA SER A 137 -12.88 31.89 19.18
C SER A 137 -12.47 30.56 18.55
N GLU A 138 -11.52 30.59 17.60
CA GLU A 138 -10.94 29.38 17.02
C GLU A 138 -10.37 28.41 18.07
N GLU A 139 -9.70 28.95 19.09
CA GLU A 139 -9.14 28.18 20.21
C GLU A 139 -10.24 27.48 21.02
N GLN A 140 -11.35 28.17 21.30
CA GLN A 140 -12.48 27.58 22.02
C GLN A 140 -13.19 26.49 21.20
N LEU A 141 -13.23 26.62 19.87
CA LEU A 141 -13.75 25.57 19.00
C LEU A 141 -12.82 24.36 18.98
N GLN A 142 -11.50 24.57 18.91
CA GLN A 142 -10.53 23.48 18.97
C GLN A 142 -10.59 22.75 20.31
N GLU A 143 -10.71 23.46 21.44
CA GLU A 143 -10.86 22.85 22.77
C GLU A 143 -12.05 21.87 22.82
N VAL A 144 -13.20 22.27 22.26
CA VAL A 144 -14.39 21.40 22.20
C VAL A 144 -14.16 20.17 21.31
N ILE A 145 -13.41 20.31 20.22
CA ILE A 145 -13.01 19.18 19.37
C ILE A 145 -12.03 18.25 20.10
N ASP A 146 -11.05 18.80 20.81
CA ASP A 146 -10.11 18.02 21.61
C ASP A 146 -10.84 17.25 22.71
N ASP A 147 -11.81 17.88 23.40
CA ASP A 147 -12.69 17.21 24.36
C ASP A 147 -13.46 16.05 23.73
N LEU A 148 -14.05 16.24 22.55
CA LEU A 148 -14.74 15.17 21.81
C LEU A 148 -13.79 14.00 21.51
N VAL A 149 -12.59 14.30 21.01
CA VAL A 149 -11.58 13.28 20.68
C VAL A 149 -11.09 12.55 21.93
N ILE A 150 -10.91 13.24 23.07
CA ILE A 150 -10.62 12.61 24.37
C ILE A 150 -11.72 11.61 24.71
N LYS A 151 -13.00 11.98 24.56
CA LYS A 151 -14.11 11.08 24.85
C LYS A 151 -14.12 9.85 23.95
N MET A 152 -13.84 10.01 22.65
CA MET A 152 -13.69 8.89 21.71
C MET A 152 -12.55 7.94 22.12
N ARG A 153 -11.40 8.48 22.54
CA ARG A 153 -10.24 7.70 23.02
C ARG A 153 -10.50 6.91 24.30
N LEU A 154 -11.53 7.26 25.07
CA LEU A 154 -11.90 6.63 26.33
C LEU A 154 -12.91 5.47 26.19
N VAL A 155 -13.50 5.27 25.01
CA VAL A 155 -14.51 4.21 24.80
C VAL A 155 -13.87 2.84 24.95
N ARG A 156 -14.47 1.96 25.76
CA ARG A 156 -13.99 0.59 26.00
C ARG A 156 -15.16 -0.37 26.10
N HIS A 157 -14.96 -1.60 25.63
CA HIS A 157 -15.87 -2.72 25.83
C HIS A 157 -15.15 -3.88 26.51
N LEU A 158 -15.86 -4.61 27.37
CA LEU A 158 -15.32 -5.82 27.97
C LEU A 158 -15.23 -6.92 26.91
N ARG A 159 -14.03 -7.45 26.66
CA ARG A 159 -13.78 -8.48 25.64
C ARG A 159 -13.11 -9.72 26.24
N THR A 160 -13.38 -10.87 25.64
CA THR A 160 -12.74 -12.14 26.03
C THR A 160 -11.33 -12.25 25.44
N PRO A 161 -10.46 -13.13 25.98
CA PRO A 161 -9.17 -13.41 25.35
C PRO A 161 -9.27 -13.94 23.92
N GLU A 162 -10.31 -14.72 23.59
CA GLU A 162 -10.59 -15.20 22.22
C GLU A 162 -10.93 -14.03 21.28
N TYR A 163 -11.69 -13.04 21.76
CA TYR A 163 -11.92 -11.82 20.98
C TYR A 163 -10.63 -11.05 20.75
N ASN A 164 -9.78 -10.88 21.77
CA ASN A 164 -8.54 -10.11 21.67
C ASN A 164 -7.49 -10.74 20.73
N SER A 165 -7.54 -12.05 20.48
CA SER A 165 -6.68 -12.68 19.47
C SER A 165 -7.18 -12.37 18.05
N LEU A 166 -8.49 -12.35 17.84
CA LEU A 166 -9.14 -12.02 16.56
C LEU A 166 -9.15 -10.52 16.24
N PHE A 167 -9.14 -9.68 17.28
CA PHE A 167 -9.26 -8.22 17.25
C PHE A 167 -8.29 -7.59 18.25
N SER A 168 -7.01 -7.55 17.89
CA SER A 168 -5.96 -7.13 18.83
C SER A 168 -5.89 -5.61 19.02
N GLY A 169 -5.32 -5.20 20.16
CA GLY A 169 -5.00 -3.81 20.45
C GLY A 169 -6.13 -3.00 21.09
N ASP A 170 -7.12 -3.69 21.70
CA ASP A 170 -8.29 -3.08 22.35
C ASP A 170 -9.09 -2.13 21.43
N PRO A 171 -9.45 -2.56 20.19
CA PRO A 171 -10.10 -1.69 19.22
C PRO A 171 -11.60 -1.52 19.50
N VAL A 172 -12.11 -0.34 19.16
CA VAL A 172 -13.56 -0.02 19.15
C VAL A 172 -14.03 0.40 17.75
N TRP A 173 -13.10 0.84 16.90
CA TRP A 173 -13.36 1.44 15.59
C TRP A 173 -14.36 2.58 15.70
N CYS A 174 -14.00 3.59 16.50
CA CYS A 174 -14.70 4.87 16.53
C CYS A 174 -14.33 5.65 15.26
N THR A 175 -14.71 5.07 14.11
CA THR A 175 -14.29 5.53 12.79
C THR A 175 -14.98 6.83 12.44
N LEU A 176 -14.16 7.78 12.02
CA LEU A 176 -14.53 9.15 11.75
C LEU A 176 -14.08 9.49 10.33
N ALA A 177 -15.02 9.57 9.40
CA ALA A 177 -14.75 9.96 8.03
C ALA A 177 -14.62 11.49 7.92
N LEU A 178 -13.60 11.95 7.18
CA LEU A 178 -13.22 13.35 7.01
C LEU A 178 -13.03 13.71 5.53
N GLY A 179 -13.34 14.94 5.15
CA GLY A 179 -13.09 15.44 3.80
C GLY A 179 -14.09 14.92 2.77
N GLY A 180 -13.62 14.40 1.63
CA GLY A 180 -14.45 13.99 0.48
C GLY A 180 -14.95 15.16 -0.36
N CYS A 181 -15.82 14.86 -1.33
CA CYS A 181 -16.41 15.83 -2.25
C CYS A 181 -17.93 15.64 -2.38
N TRP A 182 -18.61 16.71 -2.78
CA TRP A 182 -19.96 16.67 -3.32
C TRP A 182 -19.96 16.08 -4.73
N SER A 183 -20.93 15.22 -5.04
CA SER A 183 -21.23 14.80 -6.39
C SER A 183 -21.54 16.01 -7.28
N PRO A 184 -21.19 15.99 -8.57
CA PRO A 184 -21.57 17.04 -9.50
C PRO A 184 -23.07 17.34 -9.45
N GLY A 185 -23.44 18.61 -9.28
CA GLY A 185 -24.83 19.06 -9.22
C GLY A 185 -25.53 18.93 -7.85
N GLU A 186 -24.94 18.30 -6.84
CA GLU A 186 -25.52 18.24 -5.49
C GLU A 186 -25.31 19.53 -4.68
N HIS A 187 -24.34 20.37 -5.07
CA HIS A 187 -24.00 21.60 -4.37
C HIS A 187 -24.24 22.83 -5.24
N SER A 188 -24.91 23.85 -4.67
CA SER A 188 -25.36 25.05 -5.39
C SER A 188 -24.23 25.93 -5.95
N LEU A 189 -23.00 25.77 -5.44
CA LEU A 189 -21.80 26.47 -5.93
C LEU A 189 -21.03 25.68 -7.00
N GLY A 190 -21.52 24.52 -7.44
CA GLY A 190 -20.83 23.67 -8.41
C GLY A 190 -21.03 24.11 -9.85
N SER A 191 -19.95 24.18 -10.61
CA SER A 191 -20.03 24.16 -12.08
C SER A 191 -20.50 22.77 -12.55
N GLU A 192 -21.23 22.72 -13.66
CA GLU A 192 -21.58 21.44 -14.29
C GLU A 192 -20.32 20.61 -14.56
N GLY A 193 -20.25 19.40 -14.00
CA GLY A 193 -19.25 18.39 -14.36
C GLY A 193 -18.01 18.26 -13.46
N SER A 194 -17.87 18.98 -12.34
CA SER A 194 -16.75 18.77 -11.40
C SER A 194 -17.21 18.59 -9.95
N PRO A 195 -16.66 17.61 -9.19
CA PRO A 195 -16.91 17.49 -7.76
C PRO A 195 -16.42 18.71 -6.99
N ILE A 196 -17.08 19.05 -5.88
CA ILE A 196 -16.66 20.15 -5.00
C ILE A 196 -16.16 19.58 -3.68
N PRO A 197 -14.96 19.94 -3.21
CA PRO A 197 -14.47 19.47 -1.92
C PRO A 197 -15.39 19.84 -0.75
N MET A 198 -15.57 18.89 0.17
CA MET A 198 -16.30 19.04 1.45
C MET A 198 -15.36 19.31 2.62
N VAL A 199 -14.09 19.61 2.36
CA VAL A 199 -13.09 19.93 3.39
C VAL A 199 -13.44 21.26 4.04
N THR A 200 -13.50 21.28 5.37
CA THR A 200 -13.81 22.46 6.17
C THR A 200 -12.74 22.75 7.22
N LYS A 201 -12.84 23.87 7.95
CA LYS A 201 -11.91 24.12 9.07
C LYS A 201 -12.02 23.04 10.14
N THR A 202 -13.22 22.53 10.41
CA THR A 202 -13.40 21.41 11.34
C THR A 202 -12.73 20.12 10.87
N SER A 203 -12.59 19.86 9.56
CA SER A 203 -11.76 18.75 9.05
C SER A 203 -10.31 18.88 9.53
N TYR A 204 -9.74 20.10 9.52
CA TYR A 204 -8.42 20.38 10.10
C TYR A 204 -8.43 20.25 11.62
N ARG A 205 -9.44 20.78 12.33
CA ARG A 205 -9.52 20.72 13.81
C ARG A 205 -9.50 19.28 14.33
N LEU A 206 -10.29 18.40 13.72
CA LEU A 206 -10.36 16.98 14.08
C LEU A 206 -9.01 16.29 13.88
N MET A 207 -8.36 16.54 12.74
CA MET A 207 -7.01 16.03 12.46
C MET A 207 -5.95 16.64 13.39
N HIS A 208 -6.08 17.93 13.75
CA HIS A 208 -5.17 18.66 14.63
C HIS A 208 -5.16 18.13 16.07
N ALA A 209 -6.22 17.43 16.49
CA ALA A 209 -6.24 16.74 17.78
C ALA A 209 -5.11 15.68 17.90
N LEU A 210 -4.60 15.13 16.79
CA LEU A 210 -3.40 14.27 16.79
C LEU A 210 -2.11 15.02 17.12
N SER A 211 -2.09 16.35 16.96
CA SER A 211 -0.99 17.22 17.37
C SER A 211 -1.15 17.65 18.83
N ASN A 212 -2.33 18.15 19.22
CA ASN A 212 -2.59 18.63 20.58
C ASN A 212 -2.55 17.51 21.63
N LEU A 213 -3.18 16.37 21.32
CA LEU A 213 -3.33 15.24 22.25
C LEU A 213 -2.35 14.10 21.95
N GLY A 214 -1.47 14.27 20.96
CA GLY A 214 -0.55 13.26 20.47
C GLY A 214 -1.20 12.12 19.65
N PRO A 215 -0.37 11.24 19.06
CA PRO A 215 -0.81 10.10 18.27
C PRO A 215 -1.70 9.15 19.08
N ALA A 216 -2.78 8.66 18.46
CA ALA A 216 -3.64 7.68 19.08
C ALA A 216 -4.33 6.79 18.04
N PRO A 217 -4.67 5.54 18.43
CA PRO A 217 -5.45 4.62 17.62
C PRO A 217 -6.87 5.10 17.27
N GLU A 218 -7.49 5.78 18.23
CA GLU A 218 -8.89 6.21 18.17
C GLU A 218 -8.99 7.74 18.34
N PRO A 219 -9.99 8.40 17.73
CA PRO A 219 -10.89 7.83 16.73
C PRO A 219 -10.11 7.35 15.50
N ASN A 220 -10.58 6.28 14.86
CA ASN A 220 -10.01 5.81 13.61
C ASN A 220 -10.31 6.83 12.50
N MET A 221 -9.44 7.83 12.34
CA MET A 221 -9.62 8.92 11.39
C MET A 221 -9.37 8.44 9.96
N THR A 222 -10.38 8.62 9.11
CA THR A 222 -10.39 8.16 7.73
C THR A 222 -10.60 9.33 6.79
N VAL A 223 -9.59 9.62 5.97
CA VAL A 223 -9.68 10.68 4.95
C VAL A 223 -10.32 10.11 3.70
N LEU A 224 -11.45 10.66 3.29
CA LEU A 224 -12.09 10.38 2.01
C LEU A 224 -11.33 11.15 0.92
N TRP A 225 -10.37 10.46 0.29
CA TRP A 225 -9.43 11.02 -0.66
C TRP A 225 -10.03 11.18 -2.04
N SER A 226 -9.81 12.33 -2.66
CA SER A 226 -10.18 12.61 -4.05
C SER A 226 -9.04 13.39 -4.71
N GLU A 227 -8.86 13.18 -6.02
CA GLU A 227 -7.93 13.99 -6.82
C GLU A 227 -8.27 15.49 -6.73
N HIS A 228 -9.55 15.82 -6.50
CA HIS A 228 -10.07 17.17 -6.41
C HIS A 228 -9.91 17.83 -5.03
N LEU A 229 -9.43 17.12 -4.00
CA LEU A 229 -9.22 17.72 -2.69
C LEU A 229 -8.21 18.89 -2.76
N PRO A 230 -8.39 19.95 -1.93
CA PRO A 230 -7.44 21.05 -1.89
C PRO A 230 -6.05 20.56 -1.52
N LEU A 231 -5.04 20.94 -2.30
CA LEU A 231 -3.64 20.57 -2.04
C LEU A 231 -3.20 20.87 -0.59
N PRO A 232 -3.53 22.02 0.03
CA PRO A 232 -3.17 22.26 1.44
C PRO A 232 -3.70 21.20 2.41
N PHE A 233 -4.89 20.64 2.15
CA PHE A 233 -5.46 19.58 2.99
C PHE A 233 -4.76 18.24 2.74
N LYS A 234 -4.51 17.89 1.47
CA LYS A 234 -3.73 16.70 1.10
C LYS A 234 -2.36 16.71 1.78
N THR A 235 -1.64 17.83 1.70
CA THR A 235 -0.33 18.03 2.34
C THR A 235 -0.43 17.93 3.87
N TYR A 236 -1.49 18.49 4.48
CA TYR A 236 -1.69 18.39 5.93
C TYR A 236 -1.95 16.95 6.40
N CYS A 237 -2.75 16.19 5.65
CA CYS A 237 -2.95 14.75 5.91
C CYS A 237 -1.66 13.96 5.76
N ALA A 238 -0.90 14.19 4.68
CA ALA A 238 0.39 13.55 4.47
C ALA A 238 1.36 13.81 5.63
N LYS A 239 1.44 15.07 6.09
CA LYS A 239 2.21 15.44 7.29
C LYS A 239 1.74 14.68 8.53
N ALA A 240 0.43 14.59 8.76
CA ALA A 240 -0.12 13.84 9.89
C ALA A 240 0.24 12.34 9.83
N SER A 241 0.20 11.70 8.65
CA SER A 241 0.65 10.33 8.45
C SER A 241 2.14 10.16 8.74
N ILE A 242 3.00 11.05 8.22
CA ILE A 242 4.45 11.01 8.43
C ILE A 242 4.80 11.12 9.92
N LEU A 243 4.10 11.99 10.66
CA LEU A 243 4.40 12.25 12.07
C LEU A 243 3.80 11.21 13.01
N THR A 244 2.61 10.67 12.70
CA THR A 244 1.81 9.93 13.67
C THR A 244 1.47 8.50 13.25
N SER A 245 1.55 8.16 11.96
CA SER A 245 1.09 6.87 11.41
C SER A 245 -0.31 6.45 11.93
N SER A 246 -1.19 7.43 12.21
CA SER A 246 -2.46 7.19 12.93
C SER A 246 -3.70 7.22 12.02
N ILE A 247 -3.58 7.72 10.78
CA ILE A 247 -4.73 7.89 9.87
C ILE A 247 -4.70 6.93 8.68
N GLN A 248 -5.86 6.73 8.07
CA GLN A 248 -6.03 5.96 6.82
C GLN A 248 -6.74 6.79 5.75
N TYR A 249 -6.70 6.28 4.52
CA TYR A 249 -7.28 6.92 3.35
C TYR A 249 -8.16 5.95 2.58
N GLU A 250 -9.29 6.44 2.07
CA GLU A 250 -10.20 5.68 1.20
C GLU A 250 -10.63 6.52 0.00
N ASN A 251 -10.86 5.87 -1.13
CA ASN A 251 -11.07 6.51 -2.41
C ASN A 251 -12.50 7.06 -2.58
N ASP A 252 -12.67 8.36 -2.36
CA ASP A 252 -13.94 9.04 -2.56
C ASP A 252 -14.35 9.08 -4.02
N ASP A 253 -13.41 9.19 -4.96
CA ASP A 253 -13.73 9.20 -6.39
C ASP A 253 -14.27 7.84 -6.88
N LEU A 254 -13.90 6.76 -6.20
CA LEU A 254 -14.44 5.42 -6.43
C LEU A 254 -15.79 5.19 -5.72
N MET A 255 -15.92 5.65 -4.47
CA MET A 255 -17.09 5.33 -3.62
C MET A 255 -18.27 6.30 -3.80
N ARG A 256 -18.00 7.60 -3.96
CA ARG A 256 -19.03 8.65 -4.10
C ARG A 256 -20.02 8.39 -5.25
N PRO A 257 -19.62 7.87 -6.42
CA PRO A 257 -20.58 7.50 -7.48
C PRO A 257 -21.57 6.40 -7.07
N ILE A 258 -21.24 5.58 -6.08
CA ILE A 258 -22.07 4.45 -5.60
C ILE A 258 -22.93 4.89 -4.42
N PHE A 259 -22.34 5.57 -3.44
CA PHE A 259 -22.99 5.89 -2.17
C PHE A 259 -23.49 7.35 -2.10
N GLY A 260 -23.19 8.20 -3.08
CA GLY A 260 -23.48 9.64 -3.04
C GLY A 260 -22.49 10.39 -2.14
N SER A 261 -22.77 11.68 -1.85
CA SER A 261 -21.82 12.53 -1.12
C SER A 261 -21.84 12.37 0.39
N ASP A 262 -22.92 11.85 0.99
CA ASP A 262 -23.09 11.72 2.45
C ASP A 262 -23.04 10.27 2.93
N TYR A 263 -21.92 9.61 2.69
CA TYR A 263 -21.61 8.29 3.22
C TYR A 263 -20.53 8.37 4.30
N SER A 264 -20.53 7.33 5.14
CA SER A 264 -19.59 7.11 6.23
C SER A 264 -18.88 5.77 6.05
N ILE A 265 -17.77 5.60 6.77
CA ILE A 265 -17.05 4.32 6.83
C ILE A 265 -17.35 3.64 8.17
N ALA A 266 -17.85 2.41 8.11
CA ALA A 266 -18.00 1.55 9.28
C ALA A 266 -16.80 0.63 9.45
N CYS A 267 -16.37 0.45 10.70
CA CYS A 267 -15.22 -0.38 11.07
C CYS A 267 -13.94 0.10 10.39
N CYS A 268 -13.51 -0.58 9.33
CA CYS A 268 -12.24 -0.35 8.67
C CYS A 268 -12.42 0.31 7.30
N VAL A 269 -13.22 -0.27 6.42
CA VAL A 269 -13.20 0.03 4.97
C VAL A 269 -14.60 -0.13 4.33
N SER A 270 -15.65 -0.08 5.14
CA SER A 270 -16.98 -0.52 4.72
C SER A 270 -17.93 0.66 4.63
N ALA A 271 -18.10 1.18 3.41
CA ALA A 271 -18.91 2.35 3.13
C ALA A 271 -20.42 2.07 3.32
N MET A 272 -21.14 3.07 3.84
CA MET A 272 -22.59 3.09 3.97
C MET A 272 -23.14 4.51 3.88
N ARG A 273 -24.30 4.70 3.25
CA ARG A 273 -25.02 5.97 3.31
C ARG A 273 -25.47 6.24 4.74
N THR A 274 -25.06 7.39 5.28
CA THR A 274 -25.28 7.72 6.70
C THR A 274 -26.78 7.74 7.01
N GLY A 275 -27.22 6.96 8.01
CA GLY A 275 -28.62 6.87 8.42
C GLY A 275 -29.56 6.17 7.42
N LYS A 276 -29.04 5.54 6.37
CA LYS A 276 -29.85 4.88 5.30
C LYS A 276 -29.44 3.44 5.03
N ASP A 277 -28.17 3.13 5.20
CA ASP A 277 -27.60 1.80 4.99
C ASP A 277 -27.04 1.24 6.30
N MET A 278 -26.96 -0.09 6.39
CA MET A 278 -26.18 -0.80 7.41
C MET A 278 -25.56 -2.08 6.83
N GLN A 279 -24.59 -2.69 7.52
CA GLN A 279 -24.12 -4.03 7.16
C GLN A 279 -24.39 -5.07 8.25
N LEU A 280 -24.86 -6.23 7.81
CA LEU A 280 -24.87 -7.47 8.56
C LEU A 280 -23.46 -8.06 8.51
N PHE A 281 -22.69 -7.83 9.58
CA PHE A 281 -21.27 -8.18 9.66
C PHE A 281 -21.01 -9.68 9.64
N GLY A 282 -20.15 -10.15 8.73
CA GLY A 282 -19.80 -11.57 8.60
C GLY A 282 -18.40 -11.99 9.03
N ALA A 283 -17.56 -11.09 9.55
CA ALA A 283 -16.13 -11.37 9.79
C ALA A 283 -15.40 -11.83 8.50
N ARG A 284 -14.81 -13.03 8.47
CA ARG A 284 -14.18 -13.61 7.27
C ARG A 284 -14.07 -15.13 7.29
N CYS A 285 -13.97 -15.75 6.12
CA CYS A 285 -13.57 -17.14 5.94
C CYS A 285 -12.08 -17.29 5.59
N ASN A 286 -11.54 -18.51 5.77
CA ASN A 286 -10.14 -18.85 5.46
C ASN A 286 -10.04 -19.52 4.08
N LEU A 287 -9.62 -18.77 3.06
CA LEU A 287 -9.49 -19.30 1.69
C LEU A 287 -8.28 -20.23 1.53
N ALA A 288 -7.18 -19.99 2.26
CA ALA A 288 -6.00 -20.84 2.20
C ALA A 288 -6.32 -22.26 2.71
N LYS A 289 -7.07 -22.38 3.81
CA LYS A 289 -7.53 -23.68 4.30
C LYS A 289 -8.52 -24.34 3.34
N LEU A 290 -9.40 -23.57 2.68
CA LEU A 290 -10.27 -24.10 1.63
C LEU A 290 -9.45 -24.73 0.48
N LEU A 291 -8.35 -24.09 0.07
CA LEU A 291 -7.43 -24.63 -0.93
C LEU A 291 -6.79 -25.95 -0.47
N LEU A 292 -6.32 -26.02 0.78
CA LEU A 292 -5.77 -27.26 1.35
C LEU A 292 -6.81 -28.39 1.44
N MET A 293 -8.07 -28.05 1.73
CA MET A 293 -9.16 -29.03 1.68
C MET A 293 -9.38 -29.59 0.27
N CYS A 294 -9.12 -28.84 -0.79
CA CYS A 294 -9.20 -29.36 -2.16
C CYS A 294 -8.14 -30.46 -2.40
N LEU A 295 -6.92 -30.24 -1.91
CA LEU A 295 -5.80 -31.21 -1.99
C LEU A 295 -6.00 -32.46 -1.10
N ASN A 296 -6.82 -32.34 -0.06
CA ASN A 296 -7.09 -33.36 0.93
C ASN A 296 -8.49 -34.00 0.79
N GLY A 297 -9.15 -33.84 -0.35
CA GLY A 297 -10.45 -34.46 -0.63
C GLY A 297 -11.55 -34.06 0.37
N GLY A 298 -11.59 -32.77 0.72
CA GLY A 298 -12.58 -32.19 1.63
C GLY A 298 -12.26 -32.33 3.12
N ARG A 299 -11.10 -32.89 3.47
CA ARG A 299 -10.62 -33.01 4.86
C ARG A 299 -9.75 -31.83 5.23
N GLU A 300 -9.91 -31.31 6.45
CA GLU A 300 -8.97 -30.35 7.00
C GLU A 300 -7.66 -31.04 7.41
N GLU A 301 -6.55 -30.33 7.23
CA GLU A 301 -5.19 -30.89 7.25
C GLU A 301 -4.62 -31.16 8.65
N GLN A 302 -5.22 -30.58 9.70
CA GLN A 302 -4.69 -30.68 11.07
C GLN A 302 -5.22 -31.92 11.80
N HIS A 303 -6.54 -32.15 11.77
CA HIS A 303 -7.21 -33.24 12.49
C HIS A 303 -7.75 -34.35 11.55
N GLY A 304 -7.68 -34.15 10.22
CA GLY A 304 -8.17 -35.09 9.20
C GLY A 304 -9.69 -35.20 9.08
N LYS A 305 -10.44 -34.27 9.66
CA LYS A 305 -11.90 -34.29 9.68
C LYS A 305 -12.48 -33.95 8.30
N LEU A 306 -13.36 -34.80 7.79
CA LEU A 306 -14.07 -34.55 6.53
C LEU A 306 -15.16 -33.49 6.75
N LEU A 307 -15.01 -32.32 6.12
CA LEU A 307 -15.94 -31.20 6.21
C LEU A 307 -16.74 -30.99 4.92
N CYS A 308 -16.17 -31.32 3.76
CA CYS A 308 -16.80 -31.16 2.46
C CYS A 308 -16.89 -32.50 1.71
N PRO A 309 -17.99 -33.26 1.84
CA PRO A 309 -18.18 -34.52 1.11
C PRO A 309 -18.16 -34.36 -0.41
N ALA A 310 -18.56 -33.19 -0.93
CA ALA A 310 -18.54 -32.90 -2.36
C ALA A 310 -17.10 -32.86 -2.92
N LEU A 311 -16.14 -32.36 -2.14
CA LEU A 311 -14.73 -32.40 -2.50
C LEU A 311 -14.18 -33.83 -2.45
N GLU A 312 -14.62 -34.67 -1.51
CA GLU A 312 -14.21 -36.08 -1.48
C GLU A 312 -14.64 -36.81 -2.76
N LEU A 313 -15.88 -36.56 -3.23
CA LEU A 313 -16.39 -37.13 -4.47
C LEU A 313 -15.63 -36.62 -5.69
N ALA A 314 -15.38 -35.30 -5.77
CA ALA A 314 -14.64 -34.70 -6.88
C ALA A 314 -13.20 -35.22 -6.95
N SER A 315 -12.49 -35.30 -5.82
CA SER A 315 -11.11 -35.82 -5.78
C SER A 315 -11.02 -37.31 -6.16
N LYS A 316 -12.05 -38.10 -5.86
CA LYS A 316 -12.14 -39.51 -6.32
C LYS A 316 -12.38 -39.62 -7.83
N ALA A 317 -13.13 -38.69 -8.43
CA ALA A 317 -13.40 -38.70 -9.86
C ALA A 317 -12.18 -38.29 -10.71
N ASP A 318 -11.26 -37.50 -10.15
CA ASP A 318 -10.06 -37.00 -10.83
C ASP A 318 -8.82 -37.91 -10.69
N ASP A 319 -8.98 -39.10 -10.09
CA ASP A 319 -7.94 -40.09 -9.72
C ASP A 319 -6.80 -39.54 -8.83
N GLU A 320 -7.02 -38.40 -8.15
CA GLU A 320 -5.96 -37.76 -7.36
C GLU A 320 -5.62 -38.51 -6.05
N GLN A 321 -6.58 -39.26 -5.49
CA GLN A 321 -6.30 -40.19 -4.39
C GLN A 321 -5.44 -41.40 -4.81
N ALA A 322 -5.31 -41.65 -6.12
CA ALA A 322 -4.43 -42.67 -6.69
C ALA A 322 -3.09 -42.09 -7.18
N ALA A 323 -2.86 -40.78 -7.04
CA ALA A 323 -1.61 -40.14 -7.43
C ALA A 323 -0.47 -40.61 -6.50
N GLU A 324 0.60 -41.12 -7.08
CA GLU A 324 1.78 -41.59 -6.35
C GLU A 324 2.44 -40.43 -5.57
N GLU A 325 2.97 -40.74 -4.39
CA GLU A 325 3.78 -39.79 -3.61
C GLU A 325 4.94 -39.28 -4.49
N GLY A 326 5.14 -37.97 -4.53
CA GLY A 326 6.14 -37.34 -5.42
C GLY A 326 5.61 -36.86 -6.77
N SER A 327 4.30 -37.04 -7.06
CA SER A 327 3.67 -36.46 -8.24
C SER A 327 3.50 -34.94 -8.15
N VAL A 328 3.67 -34.25 -9.28
CA VAL A 328 3.46 -32.79 -9.39
C VAL A 328 1.96 -32.48 -9.38
N LEU A 329 1.56 -31.42 -8.68
CA LEU A 329 0.17 -30.95 -8.63
C LEU A 329 -0.31 -30.51 -10.02
N ASP A 330 -1.51 -30.97 -10.40
CA ASP A 330 -2.19 -30.54 -11.62
C ASP A 330 -3.01 -29.26 -11.35
N PHE A 331 -2.51 -28.14 -11.88
CA PHE A 331 -3.12 -26.82 -11.73
C PHE A 331 -4.57 -26.78 -12.20
N GLU A 332 -4.88 -27.31 -13.39
CA GLU A 332 -6.20 -27.21 -14.00
C GLU A 332 -7.24 -28.00 -13.20
N LYS A 333 -6.90 -29.22 -12.77
CA LYS A 333 -7.78 -30.04 -11.91
C LYS A 333 -8.03 -29.39 -10.55
N LEU A 334 -6.99 -28.84 -9.91
CA LEU A 334 -7.15 -28.18 -8.61
C LEU A 334 -7.94 -26.88 -8.73
N GLN A 335 -7.62 -26.04 -9.71
CA GLN A 335 -8.32 -24.78 -9.96
C GLN A 335 -9.81 -25.03 -10.19
N LYS A 336 -10.15 -26.03 -11.01
CA LYS A 336 -11.53 -26.42 -11.26
C LYS A 336 -12.25 -26.82 -9.97
N ARG A 337 -11.66 -27.68 -9.14
CA ARG A 337 -12.27 -28.09 -7.86
C ARG A 337 -12.42 -26.93 -6.88
N PHE A 338 -11.42 -26.07 -6.81
CA PHE A 338 -11.44 -24.90 -5.94
C PHE A 338 -12.61 -23.97 -6.31
N TYR A 339 -12.77 -23.65 -7.60
CA TYR A 339 -13.80 -22.73 -8.06
C TYR A 339 -15.20 -23.36 -8.21
N GLU A 340 -15.31 -24.59 -8.69
CA GLU A 340 -16.61 -25.21 -9.03
C GLU A 340 -17.20 -26.05 -7.90
N VAL A 341 -16.39 -26.45 -6.90
CA VAL A 341 -16.85 -27.33 -5.80
C VAL A 341 -16.65 -26.67 -4.45
N ALA A 342 -15.43 -26.22 -4.16
CA ALA A 342 -15.07 -25.70 -2.84
C ALA A 342 -15.73 -24.34 -2.55
N MET A 343 -15.63 -23.39 -3.48
CA MET A 343 -16.23 -22.06 -3.33
C MET A 343 -17.76 -22.10 -3.17
N PRO A 344 -18.55 -22.83 -4.00
CA PRO A 344 -20.00 -22.94 -3.80
C PRO A 344 -20.36 -23.57 -2.44
N TRP A 345 -19.62 -24.60 -2.02
CA TRP A 345 -19.82 -25.21 -0.69
C TRP A 345 -19.57 -24.20 0.43
N LEU A 346 -18.45 -23.46 0.36
CA LEU A 346 -18.11 -22.46 1.37
C LEU A 346 -19.11 -21.30 1.37
N ALA A 347 -19.55 -20.84 0.20
CA ALA A 347 -20.55 -19.77 0.07
C ALA A 347 -21.87 -20.16 0.74
N LYS A 348 -22.38 -21.38 0.50
CA LYS A 348 -23.58 -21.87 1.19
C LYS A 348 -23.37 -22.00 2.70
N LEU A 349 -22.25 -22.60 3.13
CA LEU A 349 -21.92 -22.77 4.55
C LEU A 349 -21.86 -21.42 5.26
N TYR A 350 -21.22 -20.43 4.63
CA TYR A 350 -21.01 -19.11 5.19
C TYR A 350 -22.32 -18.32 5.21
N ALA A 351 -22.97 -18.15 4.05
CA ALA A 351 -24.17 -17.34 3.92
C ALA A 351 -25.41 -17.99 4.57
N VAL A 352 -25.79 -19.18 4.10
CA VAL A 352 -27.07 -19.80 4.43
C VAL A 352 -27.01 -20.49 5.79
N ASP A 353 -26.00 -21.31 6.00
CA ASP A 353 -25.96 -22.19 7.18
C ASP A 353 -25.44 -21.46 8.44
N THR A 354 -24.83 -20.28 8.28
CA THR A 354 -24.18 -19.54 9.38
C THR A 354 -24.68 -18.11 9.51
N MET A 355 -24.43 -17.23 8.54
CA MET A 355 -24.73 -15.79 8.69
C MET A 355 -26.23 -15.49 8.80
N ASN A 356 -27.08 -16.21 8.07
CA ASN A 356 -28.53 -16.07 8.19
C ASN A 356 -29.02 -16.37 9.62
N VAL A 357 -28.45 -17.39 10.27
CA VAL A 357 -28.80 -17.77 11.65
C VAL A 357 -28.32 -16.71 12.64
N ILE A 358 -27.07 -16.26 12.50
CA ILE A 358 -26.48 -15.24 13.37
C ILE A 358 -27.31 -13.96 13.34
N HIS A 359 -27.62 -13.44 12.15
CA HIS A 359 -28.33 -12.16 12.04
C HIS A 359 -29.81 -12.26 12.37
N TYR A 360 -30.45 -13.41 12.12
CA TYR A 360 -31.78 -13.68 12.65
C TYR A 360 -31.80 -13.64 14.18
N ALA A 361 -30.83 -14.31 14.83
CA ALA A 361 -30.73 -14.33 16.28
C ALA A 361 -30.42 -12.94 16.85
N HIS A 362 -29.52 -12.20 16.20
CA HIS A 362 -29.13 -10.85 16.62
C HIS A 362 -30.32 -9.87 16.55
N ASP A 363 -31.05 -9.82 15.43
CA ASP A 363 -32.28 -9.00 15.30
C ASP A 363 -33.35 -9.38 16.34
N ARG A 364 -33.41 -10.65 16.75
CA ARG A 364 -34.42 -11.14 17.70
C ARG A 364 -34.08 -10.86 19.16
N TYR A 365 -32.81 -10.96 19.53
CA TYR A 365 -32.39 -10.97 20.94
C TYR A 365 -31.57 -9.75 21.34
N TYR A 366 -30.97 -9.03 20.39
CA TYR A 366 -30.05 -7.94 20.68
C TYR A 366 -30.08 -6.83 19.61
N TYR A 367 -31.28 -6.44 19.21
CA TYR A 367 -31.51 -5.39 18.21
C TYR A 367 -31.00 -4.01 18.68
N GLU A 368 -30.23 -3.31 17.83
CA GLU A 368 -29.56 -2.03 18.10
C GLU A 368 -30.52 -0.84 18.05
N SER A 369 -31.51 -0.86 18.93
CA SER A 369 -32.68 0.02 18.92
C SER A 369 -32.34 1.50 18.73
N LEU A 370 -31.36 2.03 19.46
CA LEU A 370 -31.02 3.45 19.35
C LEU A 370 -30.30 3.80 18.05
N GLN A 371 -29.33 2.99 17.61
CA GLN A 371 -28.65 3.25 16.34
C GLN A 371 -29.66 3.23 15.18
N MET A 372 -30.60 2.29 15.20
CA MET A 372 -31.67 2.18 14.20
C MET A 372 -32.73 3.29 14.34
N ALA A 373 -32.93 3.87 15.53
CA ALA A 373 -33.80 5.03 15.71
C ALA A 373 -33.28 6.27 15.00
N LEU A 374 -31.95 6.34 14.80
CA LEU A 374 -31.26 7.40 14.08
C LEU A 374 -31.04 7.08 12.59
N HIS A 375 -31.83 6.15 12.04
CA HIS A 375 -31.93 5.87 10.61
C HIS A 375 -33.32 6.24 10.07
N ASP A 376 -33.42 6.32 8.75
CA ASP A 376 -34.69 6.16 8.05
C ASP A 376 -35.31 4.80 8.43
N THR A 377 -36.63 4.74 8.45
CA THR A 377 -37.32 3.54 8.96
C THR A 377 -37.11 2.30 8.08
N ASN A 378 -36.97 2.49 6.77
CA ASN A 378 -36.57 1.43 5.84
C ASN A 378 -35.06 1.55 5.56
N VAL A 379 -34.28 0.75 6.28
CA VAL A 379 -32.83 0.70 6.11
C VAL A 379 -32.45 -0.36 5.08
N HIS A 380 -31.60 0.03 4.12
CA HIS A 380 -31.00 -0.89 3.18
C HIS A 380 -29.87 -1.68 3.85
N ARG A 381 -29.80 -2.99 3.61
CA ARG A 381 -28.89 -3.90 4.32
C ARG A 381 -27.96 -4.57 3.34
N PHE A 382 -26.67 -4.51 3.63
CA PHE A 382 -25.68 -5.39 3.02
C PHE A 382 -25.44 -6.61 3.91
N MET A 383 -25.13 -7.76 3.32
CA MET A 383 -24.58 -8.92 4.02
C MET A 383 -23.08 -8.99 3.70
N ALA A 384 -22.27 -8.57 4.66
CA ALA A 384 -20.84 -8.36 4.50
C ALA A 384 -20.06 -9.65 4.77
N PHE A 385 -19.62 -10.32 3.71
CA PHE A 385 -18.72 -11.48 3.79
C PHE A 385 -17.27 -11.02 3.69
N GLY A 386 -16.36 -11.66 4.42
CA GLY A 386 -14.92 -11.37 4.30
C GLY A 386 -14.12 -12.59 3.86
N ILE A 387 -12.96 -12.34 3.25
CA ILE A 387 -11.96 -13.38 2.93
C ILE A 387 -10.61 -13.07 3.58
N ALA A 388 -9.92 -14.12 4.02
CA ALA A 388 -8.55 -14.09 4.50
C ALA A 388 -7.65 -15.01 3.67
N GLY A 389 -6.39 -14.61 3.50
CA GLY A 389 -5.37 -15.39 2.78
C GLY A 389 -5.46 -15.27 1.26
N LEU A 390 -5.93 -14.13 0.73
CA LEU A 390 -6.03 -13.92 -0.73
C LEU A 390 -4.68 -14.09 -1.42
N SER A 391 -3.64 -13.41 -0.94
CA SER A 391 -2.28 -13.50 -1.51
C SER A 391 -1.72 -14.92 -1.40
N VAL A 392 -1.92 -15.61 -0.27
CA VAL A 392 -1.54 -17.02 -0.10
C VAL A 392 -2.16 -17.91 -1.16
N VAL A 393 -3.47 -17.75 -1.44
CA VAL A 393 -4.16 -18.56 -2.45
C VAL A 393 -3.72 -18.18 -3.87
N ALA A 394 -3.62 -16.88 -4.18
CA ALA A 394 -3.17 -16.41 -5.48
C ALA A 394 -1.75 -16.90 -5.81
N ASP A 395 -0.82 -16.78 -4.85
CA ASP A 395 0.56 -17.25 -4.98
C ASP A 395 0.63 -18.77 -5.04
N SER A 396 -0.25 -19.49 -4.31
CA SER A 396 -0.29 -20.95 -4.37
C SER A 396 -0.74 -21.44 -5.75
N LEU A 397 -1.79 -20.83 -6.30
CA LEU A 397 -2.25 -21.09 -7.66
C LEU A 397 -1.18 -20.72 -8.69
N SER A 398 -0.45 -19.62 -8.47
CA SER A 398 0.68 -19.21 -9.30
C SER A 398 1.82 -20.23 -9.27
N ALA A 399 2.23 -20.69 -8.08
CA ALA A 399 3.26 -21.70 -7.90
C ALA A 399 2.93 -22.99 -8.64
N MET A 400 1.69 -23.46 -8.55
CA MET A 400 1.25 -24.66 -9.27
C MET A 400 1.16 -24.48 -10.78
N LYS A 401 0.96 -23.24 -11.26
CA LYS A 401 0.83 -22.94 -12.69
C LYS A 401 2.18 -22.72 -13.38
N TYR A 402 3.13 -22.09 -12.69
CA TYR A 402 4.39 -21.63 -13.28
C TYR A 402 5.64 -22.35 -12.74
N ALA A 403 5.52 -23.10 -11.65
CA ALA A 403 6.56 -23.96 -11.10
C ALA A 403 6.05 -25.39 -10.91
N LYS A 404 6.94 -26.30 -10.48
CA LYS A 404 6.56 -27.68 -10.15
C LYS A 404 6.39 -27.80 -8.65
N VAL A 405 5.15 -27.94 -8.19
CA VAL A 405 4.85 -28.15 -6.77
C VAL A 405 4.57 -29.62 -6.53
N VAL A 406 5.31 -30.23 -5.61
CA VAL A 406 5.14 -31.62 -5.17
C VAL A 406 4.65 -31.62 -3.72
N PRO A 407 3.47 -32.20 -3.43
CA PRO A 407 2.98 -32.32 -2.07
C PRO A 407 3.65 -33.51 -1.36
N HIS A 408 3.92 -33.36 -0.07
CA HIS A 408 4.40 -34.43 0.80
C HIS A 408 3.30 -34.84 1.77
N ARG A 409 2.89 -36.11 1.70
CA ARG A 409 1.76 -36.62 2.49
C ARG A 409 2.22 -37.40 3.71
N LYS A 410 1.50 -37.25 4.82
CA LYS A 410 1.70 -38.05 6.03
C LYS A 410 1.36 -39.51 5.75
N PRO A 411 2.30 -40.47 5.89
CA PRO A 411 2.00 -41.88 5.62
C PRO A 411 0.85 -42.46 6.46
N SER A 412 0.65 -41.93 7.67
CA SER A 412 -0.38 -42.38 8.60
C SER A 412 -1.80 -41.92 8.24
N THR A 413 -1.96 -40.82 7.49
CA THR A 413 -3.27 -40.20 7.25
C THR A 413 -3.56 -39.92 5.77
N GLY A 414 -2.55 -39.92 4.90
CA GLY A 414 -2.66 -39.53 3.50
C GLY A 414 -2.85 -38.03 3.26
N LEU A 415 -2.89 -37.21 4.33
CA LEU A 415 -3.06 -35.77 4.25
C LEU A 415 -1.74 -35.09 3.89
N VAL A 416 -1.81 -34.03 3.09
CA VAL A 416 -0.65 -33.20 2.77
C VAL A 416 -0.17 -32.47 4.03
N GLU A 417 1.15 -32.53 4.29
CA GLU A 417 1.82 -31.88 5.42
C GLU A 417 2.74 -30.75 4.98
N SER A 418 3.43 -30.92 3.86
CA SER A 418 4.37 -29.94 3.31
C SER A 418 4.42 -30.00 1.79
N PHE A 419 5.18 -29.09 1.17
CA PHE A 419 5.36 -28.98 -0.26
C PHE A 419 6.84 -28.75 -0.59
N SER A 420 7.28 -29.28 -1.72
CA SER A 420 8.52 -28.84 -2.37
C SER A 420 8.18 -28.16 -3.70
N THR A 421 8.81 -27.03 -3.97
CA THR A 421 8.58 -26.24 -5.18
C THR A 421 9.88 -26.13 -5.96
N GLU A 422 9.90 -26.60 -7.20
CA GLU A 422 11.02 -26.48 -8.13
C GLU A 422 10.67 -25.49 -9.25
N GLY A 423 11.46 -24.43 -9.37
CA GLY A 423 11.27 -23.34 -10.34
C GLY A 423 10.71 -22.06 -9.71
N ALA A 424 10.98 -20.92 -10.37
CA ALA A 424 10.47 -19.62 -9.96
C ALA A 424 9.01 -19.44 -10.42
N PHE A 425 8.22 -18.71 -9.64
CA PHE A 425 6.85 -18.33 -9.97
C PHE A 425 6.58 -16.88 -9.54
N PRO A 426 5.66 -16.17 -10.21
CA PRO A 426 5.34 -14.80 -9.84
C PRO A 426 4.47 -14.75 -8.57
N CYS A 427 4.76 -13.81 -7.67
CA CYS A 427 3.99 -13.56 -6.45
C CYS A 427 3.21 -12.25 -6.56
N PHE A 428 2.00 -12.23 -6.00
CA PHE A 428 1.13 -11.06 -5.92
C PHE A 428 1.84 -9.90 -5.21
N GLY A 429 1.72 -8.67 -5.73
CA GLY A 429 2.41 -7.49 -5.18
C GLY A 429 3.60 -7.00 -5.99
N ASN A 430 3.80 -7.51 -7.20
CA ASN A 430 4.94 -7.17 -8.07
C ASN A 430 4.53 -6.62 -9.43
N ASP A 431 3.27 -6.18 -9.56
CA ASP A 431 2.65 -5.75 -10.82
C ASP A 431 2.72 -6.82 -11.94
N ASP A 432 2.72 -8.11 -11.57
CA ASP A 432 2.73 -9.23 -12.52
C ASP A 432 1.31 -9.74 -12.76
N ASP A 433 0.80 -9.44 -13.96
CA ASP A 433 -0.52 -9.83 -14.43
C ASP A 433 -0.82 -11.33 -14.34
N ARG A 434 0.20 -12.19 -14.39
CA ARG A 434 0.04 -13.65 -14.34
C ARG A 434 -0.55 -14.14 -13.02
N VAL A 435 -0.22 -13.47 -11.92
CA VAL A 435 -0.70 -13.78 -10.55
C VAL A 435 -1.77 -12.79 -10.09
N ASP A 436 -1.66 -11.52 -10.48
CA ASP A 436 -2.67 -10.50 -10.15
C ASP A 436 -4.05 -10.88 -10.72
N LYS A 437 -4.10 -11.45 -11.93
CA LYS A 437 -5.36 -11.95 -12.53
C LYS A 437 -5.98 -13.10 -11.73
N LEU A 438 -5.17 -13.94 -11.06
CA LEU A 438 -5.68 -15.00 -10.18
C LEU A 438 -6.33 -14.39 -8.94
N ALA A 439 -5.70 -13.39 -8.32
CA ALA A 439 -6.28 -12.68 -7.17
C ALA A 439 -7.62 -12.00 -7.53
N VAL A 440 -7.71 -11.34 -8.69
CA VAL A 440 -8.94 -10.74 -9.21
C VAL A 440 -10.02 -11.80 -9.46
N GLU A 441 -9.66 -12.93 -10.08
CA GLU A 441 -10.59 -14.01 -10.41
C GLU A 441 -11.19 -14.65 -9.14
N ILE A 442 -10.37 -14.89 -8.11
CA ILE A 442 -10.81 -15.42 -6.81
C ILE A 442 -11.92 -14.54 -6.23
N CYS A 443 -11.71 -13.22 -6.22
CA CYS A 443 -12.68 -12.26 -5.67
C CYS A 443 -14.00 -12.28 -6.45
N ARG A 444 -13.94 -12.20 -7.79
CA ARG A 444 -15.13 -12.19 -8.66
C ARG A 444 -15.94 -13.47 -8.54
N LYS A 445 -15.27 -14.63 -8.56
CA LYS A 445 -15.95 -15.93 -8.48
C LYS A 445 -16.60 -16.13 -7.12
N PHE A 446 -15.88 -15.83 -6.03
CA PHE A 446 -16.45 -16.03 -4.69
C PHE A 446 -17.63 -15.08 -4.42
N HIS A 447 -17.52 -13.81 -4.83
CA HIS A 447 -18.64 -12.88 -4.78
C HIS A 447 -19.85 -13.38 -5.59
N ALA A 448 -19.64 -13.94 -6.79
CA ALA A 448 -20.71 -14.51 -7.59
C ALA A 448 -21.39 -15.71 -6.91
N GLU A 449 -20.65 -16.59 -6.25
CA GLU A 449 -21.23 -17.71 -5.48
C GLU A 449 -22.04 -17.23 -4.27
N LEU A 450 -21.54 -16.23 -3.54
CA LEU A 450 -22.27 -15.61 -2.44
C LEU A 450 -23.57 -14.93 -2.93
N SER A 451 -23.52 -14.29 -4.10
CA SER A 451 -24.66 -13.61 -4.73
C SER A 451 -25.79 -14.55 -5.14
N ARG A 452 -25.53 -15.86 -5.27
CA ARG A 452 -26.55 -16.88 -5.58
C ARG A 452 -27.27 -17.42 -4.36
N GLN A 453 -26.79 -17.11 -3.15
CA GLN A 453 -27.34 -17.65 -1.92
C GLN A 453 -28.61 -16.90 -1.50
N ALA A 454 -29.52 -17.59 -0.81
CA ALA A 454 -30.66 -16.94 -0.15
C ALA A 454 -30.18 -16.24 1.13
N ILE A 455 -30.27 -14.91 1.16
CA ILE A 455 -29.76 -14.09 2.27
C ILE A 455 -30.89 -13.58 3.16
N TYR A 456 -30.68 -13.62 4.48
CA TYR A 456 -31.58 -13.09 5.49
C TYR A 456 -31.94 -11.63 5.21
N ARG A 457 -33.24 -11.29 5.35
CA ARG A 457 -33.80 -9.96 5.06
C ARG A 457 -33.50 -9.46 3.65
N SER A 458 -33.25 -10.37 2.70
CA SER A 458 -32.88 -10.02 1.31
C SER A 458 -31.72 -9.02 1.25
N ALA A 459 -30.83 -9.06 2.24
CA ALA A 459 -29.68 -8.17 2.28
C ALA A 459 -28.77 -8.40 1.07
N GLN A 460 -28.25 -7.33 0.49
CA GLN A 460 -27.37 -7.38 -0.67
C GLN A 460 -26.02 -7.99 -0.26
N PRO A 461 -25.61 -9.14 -0.83
CA PRO A 461 -24.32 -9.74 -0.50
C PRO A 461 -23.19 -8.85 -1.00
N THR A 462 -22.18 -8.65 -0.14
CA THR A 462 -20.95 -7.92 -0.44
C THR A 462 -19.75 -8.70 0.07
N LEU A 463 -18.56 -8.42 -0.49
CA LEU A 463 -17.31 -9.08 -0.10
C LEU A 463 -16.31 -8.04 0.40
N SER A 464 -15.50 -8.37 1.39
CA SER A 464 -14.31 -7.62 1.78
C SER A 464 -13.05 -8.47 1.78
N ILE A 465 -11.94 -7.83 1.44
CA ILE A 465 -10.59 -8.38 1.58
C ILE A 465 -9.97 -7.73 2.81
N LEU A 466 -10.42 -8.20 3.98
CA LEU A 466 -10.11 -7.63 5.29
C LEU A 466 -9.94 -8.77 6.29
N THR A 467 -8.88 -8.71 7.10
CA THR A 467 -8.57 -9.77 8.08
C THR A 467 -8.62 -9.31 9.53
N ILE A 468 -8.39 -8.02 9.82
CA ILE A 468 -7.99 -7.59 11.18
C ILE A 468 -6.77 -8.41 11.62
N THR A 469 -6.77 -9.03 12.81
CA THR A 469 -5.75 -9.99 13.25
C THR A 469 -6.12 -11.44 13.01
N SER A 470 -7.21 -11.72 12.28
CA SER A 470 -7.50 -13.08 11.81
C SER A 470 -6.42 -13.61 10.87
N ASN A 471 -5.54 -12.78 10.31
CA ASN A 471 -4.39 -13.24 9.53
C ASN A 471 -3.41 -14.07 10.39
N VAL A 472 -3.23 -13.69 11.66
CA VAL A 472 -2.42 -14.46 12.62
C VAL A 472 -3.18 -15.71 13.09
N VAL A 473 -4.46 -15.56 13.47
CA VAL A 473 -5.27 -16.69 13.97
C VAL A 473 -5.45 -17.77 12.91
N TYR A 474 -5.82 -17.39 11.67
CA TYR A 474 -5.94 -18.34 10.58
C TYR A 474 -4.60 -18.88 10.11
N GLY A 475 -3.55 -18.05 10.06
CA GLY A 475 -2.20 -18.50 9.73
C GLY A 475 -1.72 -19.61 10.65
N LYS A 476 -1.87 -19.41 11.97
CA LYS A 476 -1.57 -20.41 13.03
C LYS A 476 -2.35 -21.70 12.87
N ALA A 477 -3.60 -21.60 12.44
CA ALA A 477 -4.49 -22.74 12.26
C ALA A 477 -4.41 -23.37 10.86
N THR A 478 -3.49 -22.93 10.00
CA THR A 478 -3.35 -23.43 8.62
C THR A 478 -1.97 -24.05 8.40
N GLY A 479 -1.96 -25.28 7.88
CA GLY A 479 -0.75 -26.01 7.47
C GLY A 479 0.03 -25.33 6.34
N ALA A 480 1.17 -25.88 5.95
CA ALA A 480 1.97 -25.33 4.86
C ALA A 480 1.12 -25.19 3.58
N THR A 481 1.46 -24.25 2.70
CA THR A 481 0.72 -24.00 1.45
C THR A 481 1.63 -24.06 0.21
N PRO A 482 1.08 -24.33 -0.99
CA PRO A 482 1.86 -24.49 -2.24
C PRO A 482 2.77 -23.31 -2.60
N ASP A 483 2.46 -22.12 -2.10
CA ASP A 483 3.25 -20.90 -2.25
C ASP A 483 4.55 -20.88 -1.42
N GLY A 484 4.83 -21.94 -0.65
CA GLY A 484 6.02 -22.06 0.19
C GLY A 484 5.87 -21.47 1.59
N ARG A 485 4.70 -20.92 1.94
CA ARG A 485 4.42 -20.47 3.32
C ARG A 485 4.37 -21.69 4.25
N LEU A 486 5.08 -21.60 5.39
CA LEU A 486 5.19 -22.71 6.33
C LEU A 486 3.94 -22.84 7.21
N ALA A 487 3.74 -24.03 7.78
CA ALA A 487 2.63 -24.27 8.70
C ALA A 487 2.69 -23.33 9.91
N GLY A 488 1.57 -22.67 10.21
CA GLY A 488 1.46 -21.78 11.36
C GLY A 488 1.92 -20.34 11.15
N GLU A 489 2.61 -20.02 10.05
CA GLU A 489 3.01 -18.64 9.75
C GLU A 489 1.79 -17.71 9.55
N PRO A 490 1.85 -16.43 9.93
CA PRO A 490 0.76 -15.50 9.66
C PRO A 490 0.46 -15.36 8.16
N PHE A 491 -0.80 -15.08 7.82
CA PHE A 491 -1.14 -14.55 6.49
C PHE A 491 -0.80 -13.05 6.42
N ALA A 492 -0.79 -12.50 5.21
CA ALA A 492 -0.82 -11.06 5.01
C ALA A 492 -2.11 -10.43 5.59
N PRO A 493 -2.04 -9.19 6.14
CA PRO A 493 -3.22 -8.47 6.57
C PRO A 493 -4.06 -8.01 5.36
N GLY A 494 -5.38 -8.23 5.40
CA GLY A 494 -6.28 -7.79 4.34
C GLY A 494 -5.89 -8.30 2.95
N ALA A 495 -5.69 -7.36 2.02
CA ALA A 495 -5.33 -7.56 0.62
C ALA A 495 -3.82 -7.40 0.36
N ASN A 496 -2.99 -7.34 1.40
CA ASN A 496 -1.55 -7.20 1.24
C ASN A 496 -0.92 -8.41 0.51
N PRO A 497 0.16 -8.17 -0.23
CA PRO A 497 1.14 -9.21 -0.57
C PRO A 497 1.62 -9.95 0.68
N MET A 498 2.00 -11.22 0.52
CA MET A 498 2.65 -11.97 1.59
C MET A 498 3.97 -11.31 1.99
N HIS A 499 4.31 -11.37 3.28
CA HIS A 499 5.44 -10.66 3.85
C HIS A 499 6.73 -10.91 3.08
N GLY A 500 7.37 -9.84 2.60
CA GLY A 500 8.61 -9.89 1.84
C GLY A 500 8.49 -10.36 0.38
N ARG A 501 7.29 -10.70 -0.11
CA ARG A 501 7.10 -11.18 -1.49
C ARG A 501 6.88 -10.06 -2.50
N ASP A 502 6.45 -8.88 -2.07
CA ASP A 502 6.42 -7.66 -2.86
C ASP A 502 7.81 -7.03 -2.96
N SER A 503 8.65 -7.65 -3.76
CA SER A 503 10.08 -7.32 -3.92
C SER A 503 10.35 -6.28 -5.01
N SER A 504 9.38 -5.99 -5.89
CA SER A 504 9.54 -5.08 -7.05
C SER A 504 9.33 -3.59 -6.73
N GLY A 505 9.36 -3.24 -5.43
CA GLY A 505 9.25 -1.87 -4.94
C GLY A 505 7.83 -1.40 -4.62
N ALA A 506 7.75 -0.20 -4.05
CA ALA A 506 6.51 0.42 -3.55
C ALA A 506 5.42 0.54 -4.62
N LEU A 507 5.75 1.07 -5.80
CA LEU A 507 4.76 1.30 -6.85
C LEU A 507 4.18 0.00 -7.40
N ALA A 508 4.99 -1.05 -7.54
CA ALA A 508 4.53 -2.35 -8.03
C ALA A 508 3.56 -3.03 -7.05
N SER A 509 3.86 -2.95 -5.74
CA SER A 509 2.98 -3.42 -4.68
C SER A 509 1.62 -2.71 -4.72
N LEU A 510 1.64 -1.38 -4.81
CA LEU A 510 0.43 -0.57 -4.94
C LEU A 510 -0.34 -0.86 -6.24
N ALA A 511 0.35 -1.04 -7.36
CA ALA A 511 -0.26 -1.36 -8.65
C ALA A 511 -1.00 -2.72 -8.63
N SER A 512 -0.39 -3.77 -8.08
CA SER A 512 -1.06 -5.08 -7.93
C SER A 512 -2.33 -4.99 -7.09
N VAL A 513 -2.28 -4.28 -5.96
CA VAL A 513 -3.47 -4.13 -5.08
C VAL A 513 -4.56 -3.30 -5.77
N ALA A 514 -4.19 -2.27 -6.54
CA ALA A 514 -5.13 -1.42 -7.27
C ALA A 514 -5.92 -2.20 -8.36
N LYS A 515 -5.42 -3.35 -8.83
CA LYS A 515 -6.14 -4.21 -9.79
C LYS A 515 -7.32 -4.96 -9.16
N LEU A 516 -7.40 -5.04 -7.83
CA LEU A 516 -8.45 -5.79 -7.14
C LEU A 516 -9.84 -5.15 -7.35
N PRO A 517 -10.88 -5.94 -7.68
CA PRO A 517 -12.15 -5.42 -8.18
C PRO A 517 -13.06 -4.93 -7.06
N TYR A 518 -13.07 -3.62 -6.78
CA TYR A 518 -13.95 -3.05 -5.75
C TYR A 518 -15.44 -3.32 -6.03
N GLU A 519 -15.85 -3.39 -7.29
CA GLU A 519 -17.22 -3.72 -7.68
C GLU A 519 -17.68 -5.10 -7.20
N SER A 520 -16.74 -6.04 -6.98
CA SER A 520 -17.00 -7.35 -6.38
C SER A 520 -16.67 -7.38 -4.89
N CYS A 521 -16.04 -6.34 -4.37
CA CYS A 521 -15.53 -6.23 -3.01
C CYS A 521 -16.06 -4.97 -2.30
N LEU A 522 -17.36 -4.69 -2.45
CA LEU A 522 -18.02 -3.47 -1.94
C LEU A 522 -17.98 -3.31 -0.41
N ASP A 523 -17.66 -4.36 0.37
CA ASP A 523 -17.44 -4.23 1.82
C ASP A 523 -16.01 -3.75 2.16
N GLY A 524 -15.13 -3.63 1.14
CA GLY A 524 -13.85 -2.95 1.20
C GLY A 524 -12.62 -3.83 0.95
N ILE A 525 -11.56 -3.20 0.44
CA ILE A 525 -10.26 -3.83 0.17
C ILE A 525 -9.21 -3.17 1.07
N SER A 526 -8.67 -3.89 2.05
CA SER A 526 -7.74 -3.33 3.02
C SER A 526 -6.28 -3.50 2.59
N ASN A 527 -5.52 -2.42 2.46
CA ASN A 527 -4.09 -2.44 2.20
C ASN A 527 -3.35 -1.75 3.35
N THR A 528 -2.28 -2.34 3.85
CA THR A 528 -1.43 -1.77 4.90
C THR A 528 -0.04 -1.53 4.38
N PHE A 529 0.26 -0.28 4.10
CA PHE A 529 1.49 0.13 3.42
C PHE A 529 2.46 0.76 4.41
N CYS A 530 3.72 0.34 4.36
CA CYS A 530 4.76 0.82 5.26
C CYS A 530 5.95 1.36 4.47
N LEU A 531 6.31 2.60 4.74
CA LEU A 531 7.46 3.30 4.19
C LEU A 531 8.45 3.58 5.30
N VAL A 532 9.75 3.54 4.99
CA VAL A 532 10.74 4.17 5.87
C VAL A 532 10.78 5.68 5.60
N PRO A 533 11.05 6.55 6.60
CA PRO A 533 11.03 7.99 6.41
C PRO A 533 11.94 8.50 5.27
N SER A 534 13.10 7.87 5.08
CA SER A 534 14.03 8.22 4.00
C SER A 534 13.53 7.84 2.61
N ALA A 535 12.59 6.90 2.49
CA ALA A 535 12.00 6.53 1.21
C ALA A 535 11.03 7.59 0.68
N LEU A 536 10.58 8.54 1.53
CA LEU A 536 9.72 9.64 1.13
C LEU A 536 10.48 10.89 0.66
N GLY A 537 11.80 10.95 0.87
CA GLY A 537 12.61 12.12 0.52
C GLY A 537 13.80 12.33 1.47
N CYS A 538 14.88 12.91 0.93
CA CYS A 538 16.14 13.14 1.64
C CYS A 538 15.98 14.16 2.78
N THR A 539 15.16 15.20 2.61
CA THR A 539 15.02 16.27 3.60
C THR A 539 13.60 16.36 4.14
N ALA A 540 13.47 16.60 5.45
CA ALA A 540 12.18 16.90 6.08
C ALA A 540 11.82 18.39 6.01
N GLN A 541 12.78 19.26 5.64
CA GLN A 541 12.74 20.69 5.93
C GLN A 541 12.03 21.52 4.84
N ASN A 542 11.82 20.98 3.64
CA ASN A 542 11.23 21.68 2.49
C ASN A 542 9.81 21.19 2.10
N GLY A 543 9.22 20.26 2.85
CA GLY A 543 7.90 19.68 2.52
C GLY A 543 7.90 18.60 1.42
N GLU A 544 9.08 18.16 0.97
CA GLU A 544 9.26 17.15 -0.08
C GLU A 544 8.59 15.81 0.27
N ARG A 545 8.72 15.36 1.52
CA ARG A 545 8.12 14.08 1.97
C ARG A 545 6.60 14.10 1.89
N GLU A 546 6.01 15.21 2.31
CA GLU A 546 4.57 15.43 2.22
C GLU A 546 4.13 15.40 0.76
N GLN A 547 4.82 16.12 -0.12
CA GLN A 547 4.48 16.19 -1.54
C GLN A 547 4.61 14.83 -2.25
N ASN A 548 5.65 14.07 -1.93
CA ASN A 548 5.85 12.73 -2.47
C ASN A 548 4.79 11.74 -1.97
N LEU A 549 4.40 11.81 -0.69
CA LEU A 549 3.31 11.00 -0.18
C LEU A 549 1.97 11.39 -0.83
N VAL A 550 1.69 12.69 -1.03
CA VAL A 550 0.51 13.14 -1.79
C VAL A 550 0.51 12.56 -3.20
N THR A 551 1.66 12.62 -3.90
CA THR A 551 1.81 12.09 -5.26
C THR A 551 1.57 10.57 -5.31
N LEU A 552 2.09 9.83 -4.33
CA LEU A 552 1.88 8.38 -4.22
C LEU A 552 0.39 8.06 -3.98
N LEU A 553 -0.29 8.81 -3.10
CA LEU A 553 -1.71 8.62 -2.83
C LEU A 553 -2.57 8.96 -4.04
N ASP A 554 -2.31 10.09 -4.72
CA ASP A 554 -3.01 10.48 -5.95
C ASP A 554 -2.82 9.42 -7.05
N GLY A 555 -1.59 8.94 -7.27
CA GLY A 555 -1.33 7.88 -8.25
C GLY A 555 -2.02 6.55 -7.91
N TYR A 556 -2.16 6.20 -6.63
CA TYR A 556 -2.83 4.97 -6.17
C TYR A 556 -4.35 5.06 -6.34
N PHE A 557 -4.94 6.17 -5.90
CA PHE A 557 -6.39 6.38 -5.99
C PHE A 557 -6.86 6.70 -7.40
N GLY A 558 -6.04 7.37 -8.22
CA GLY A 558 -6.29 7.54 -9.66
C GLY A 558 -6.32 6.23 -10.44
N ARG A 559 -5.77 5.15 -9.88
CA ARG A 559 -5.87 3.76 -10.40
C ARG A 559 -7.10 3.01 -9.87
N ALA A 560 -8.09 3.72 -9.34
CA ALA A 560 -9.30 3.16 -8.76
C ALA A 560 -9.05 2.18 -7.59
N ALA A 561 -7.91 2.30 -6.91
CA ALA A 561 -7.67 1.53 -5.70
C ALA A 561 -8.58 1.99 -4.56
N HIS A 562 -8.95 1.10 -3.64
CA HIS A 562 -9.98 1.40 -2.64
C HIS A 562 -9.46 2.12 -1.38
N HIS A 563 -8.51 1.51 -0.65
CA HIS A 563 -8.09 1.99 0.67
C HIS A 563 -6.61 1.71 0.91
N ILE A 564 -5.97 2.58 1.70
CA ILE A 564 -4.59 2.41 2.17
C ILE A 564 -4.42 2.91 3.61
N ASN A 565 -3.80 2.08 4.45
CA ASN A 565 -3.15 2.53 5.68
C ASN A 565 -1.72 2.94 5.37
N VAL A 566 -1.27 4.07 5.94
CA VAL A 566 0.09 4.55 5.77
C VAL A 566 0.83 4.54 7.10
N ASN A 567 1.88 3.72 7.17
CA ASN A 567 2.89 3.78 8.22
C ASN A 567 4.16 4.41 7.66
N VAL A 568 4.75 5.35 8.41
CA VAL A 568 6.07 5.92 8.11
C VAL A 568 6.99 5.64 9.30
N LEU A 569 7.63 4.47 9.29
CA LEU A 569 8.28 3.88 10.46
C LEU A 569 9.65 3.29 10.11
N ARG A 570 10.49 3.18 11.14
CA ARG A 570 11.78 2.48 11.07
C ARG A 570 11.67 1.16 11.82
N ARG A 571 12.23 0.09 11.24
CA ARG A 571 12.28 -1.24 11.88
C ARG A 571 13.02 -1.19 13.21
N GLU A 572 14.06 -0.37 13.29
CA GLU A 572 14.87 -0.13 14.49
C GLU A 572 14.02 0.49 15.60
N THR A 573 13.11 1.41 15.26
CA THR A 573 12.18 2.01 16.24
C THR A 573 11.21 0.96 16.80
N LEU A 574 10.68 0.06 15.96
CA LEU A 574 9.82 -1.02 16.45
C LEU A 574 10.59 -2.01 17.32
N ALA A 575 11.83 -2.34 16.96
CA ALA A 575 12.69 -3.21 17.75
C ALA A 575 13.01 -2.60 19.12
N ASP A 576 13.38 -1.31 19.17
CA ASP A 576 13.61 -0.60 20.44
C ASP A 576 12.32 -0.52 21.26
N ALA A 577 11.16 -0.29 20.63
CA ALA A 577 9.86 -0.24 21.32
C ALA A 577 9.42 -1.61 21.87
N GLN A 578 9.84 -2.72 21.26
CA GLN A 578 9.58 -4.06 21.78
C GLN A 578 10.41 -4.36 23.04
N VAL A 579 11.63 -3.82 23.13
CA VAL A 579 12.53 -4.01 24.28
C VAL A 579 12.26 -2.98 25.38
N HIS A 580 11.98 -1.74 25.00
CA HIS A 580 11.82 -0.57 25.86
C HIS A 580 10.44 0.09 25.67
N PRO A 581 9.33 -0.61 25.94
CA PRO A 581 7.98 -0.10 25.71
C PRO A 581 7.67 1.19 26.49
N GLU A 582 8.33 1.42 27.63
CA GLU A 582 8.21 2.62 28.45
C GLU A 582 8.64 3.91 27.74
N LYS A 583 9.53 3.81 26.73
CA LYS A 583 9.95 4.96 25.92
C LYS A 583 8.92 5.34 24.84
N TYR A 584 8.02 4.42 24.51
CA TYR A 584 7.10 4.53 23.37
C TYR A 584 5.63 4.33 23.76
N PRO A 585 5.12 4.98 24.83
CA PRO A 585 3.77 4.71 25.35
C PRO A 585 2.67 5.00 24.33
N ASN A 586 2.90 5.98 23.44
CA ASN A 586 1.94 6.43 22.43
C ASN A 586 2.34 6.04 21.00
N LEU A 587 3.37 5.19 20.80
CA LEU A 587 3.76 4.76 19.46
C LEU A 587 2.58 4.03 18.81
N THR A 588 2.01 4.69 17.81
CA THR A 588 0.80 4.26 17.12
C THR A 588 1.18 3.77 15.74
N ILE A 589 0.61 2.64 15.34
CA ILE A 589 0.84 2.02 14.04
C ILE A 589 -0.48 1.59 13.43
N ARG A 590 -0.57 1.59 12.10
CA ARG A 590 -1.68 0.99 11.35
C ARG A 590 -1.41 -0.50 11.13
N VAL A 591 -2.40 -1.36 11.36
CA VAL A 591 -2.22 -2.82 11.28
C VAL A 591 -3.09 -3.54 10.26
N SER A 592 -4.38 -3.23 10.14
CA SER A 592 -5.28 -3.94 9.19
C SER A 592 -6.62 -3.20 9.05
N GLY A 593 -6.58 -1.92 8.64
CA GLY A 593 -7.76 -1.04 8.54
C GLY A 593 -8.10 -0.28 9.83
N TYR A 594 -7.20 -0.32 10.81
CA TYR A 594 -7.27 0.45 12.05
C TYR A 594 -5.86 0.61 12.64
N ALA A 595 -5.74 1.51 13.61
CA ALA A 595 -4.52 1.78 14.34
C ALA A 595 -4.50 1.07 15.70
N VAL A 596 -3.31 0.87 16.25
CA VAL A 596 -3.09 0.33 17.61
C VAL A 596 -1.85 0.97 18.22
N HIS A 597 -1.79 1.01 19.55
CA HIS A 597 -0.52 1.26 20.22
C HIS A 597 0.34 0.00 20.10
N PHE A 598 1.53 0.12 19.51
CA PHE A 598 2.41 -1.01 19.25
C PHE A 598 2.74 -1.80 20.54
N VAL A 599 2.93 -1.09 21.65
CA VAL A 599 3.23 -1.68 22.96
C VAL A 599 2.07 -2.46 23.59
N LYS A 600 0.84 -2.31 23.07
CA LYS A 600 -0.34 -3.08 23.52
C LYS A 600 -0.53 -4.40 22.77
N LEU A 601 0.20 -4.61 21.68
CA LEU A 601 0.20 -5.87 20.95
C LEU A 601 0.94 -6.96 21.73
N THR A 602 0.57 -8.22 21.52
CA THR A 602 1.36 -9.35 22.04
C THR A 602 2.70 -9.43 21.29
N LYS A 603 3.71 -10.10 21.87
CA LYS A 603 5.00 -10.27 21.20
C LYS A 603 4.88 -10.94 19.82
N GLU A 604 4.01 -11.95 19.70
CA GLU A 604 3.72 -12.64 18.43
C GLU A 604 3.16 -11.65 17.38
N GLN A 605 2.25 -10.77 17.78
CA GLN A 605 1.69 -9.74 16.89
C GLN A 605 2.70 -8.65 16.55
N GLN A 606 3.55 -8.25 17.48
CA GLN A 606 4.64 -7.31 17.22
C GLN A 606 5.63 -7.87 16.21
N SER A 607 6.01 -9.15 16.36
CA SER A 607 6.88 -9.84 15.42
C SER A 607 6.28 -9.90 14.01
N GLU A 608 5.00 -10.24 13.87
CA GLU A 608 4.31 -10.22 12.57
C GLU A 608 4.34 -8.83 11.93
N VAL A 609 4.02 -7.78 12.70
CA VAL A 609 4.08 -6.39 12.21
C VAL A 609 5.49 -6.05 11.72
N MET A 610 6.52 -6.47 12.46
CA MET A 610 7.90 -6.24 12.07
C MET A 610 8.25 -7.01 10.79
N GLU A 611 7.80 -8.26 10.60
CA GLU A 611 8.07 -9.07 9.40
C GLU A 611 7.47 -8.50 8.10
N ARG A 612 6.47 -7.63 8.20
CA ARG A 612 5.89 -6.96 7.03
C ARG A 612 6.92 -6.18 6.22
N THR A 613 6.65 -6.10 4.93
CA THR A 613 7.43 -5.30 3.99
C THR A 613 7.43 -3.84 4.41
N MET A 614 8.62 -3.27 4.55
CA MET A 614 8.83 -1.84 4.75
C MET A 614 9.60 -1.34 3.53
N HIS A 615 8.92 -0.62 2.64
CA HIS A 615 9.55 -0.16 1.42
C HIS A 615 10.58 0.93 1.76
N GLY A 616 11.83 0.63 1.41
CA GLY A 616 12.94 1.57 1.37
C GLY A 616 13.29 1.94 -0.07
N GLY A 617 14.22 2.89 -0.24
CA GLY A 617 14.95 3.08 -1.49
C GLY A 617 15.93 1.93 -1.70
N TYR A 618 15.40 0.72 -1.83
CA TYR A 618 16.17 -0.47 -2.14
C TYR A 618 15.95 -0.80 -3.61
N SER A 619 17.03 -0.72 -4.38
CA SER A 619 17.14 -1.35 -5.70
C SER A 619 16.56 -2.77 -5.63
N THR A 620 15.66 -3.10 -6.56
CA THR A 620 15.26 -4.46 -6.87
C THR A 620 16.51 -5.24 -7.32
N THR A 621 17.27 -5.78 -6.38
CA THR A 621 18.25 -6.83 -6.70
C THR A 621 17.45 -8.11 -6.87
N LEU A 622 17.55 -8.73 -8.05
CA LEU A 622 17.05 -10.07 -8.36
C LEU A 622 17.65 -11.08 -7.37
N ARG A 623 17.09 -11.19 -6.17
CA ARG A 623 17.59 -12.07 -5.11
C ARG A 623 17.23 -13.55 -5.31
N ASP A 624 16.32 -13.87 -6.22
CA ASP A 624 15.85 -15.26 -6.42
C ASP A 624 16.13 -15.83 -7.82
N CYS A 625 16.99 -15.19 -8.60
CA CYS A 625 17.55 -15.82 -9.79
C CYS A 625 19.03 -16.07 -9.53
N HIS A 626 19.42 -17.34 -9.37
CA HIS A 626 20.81 -17.75 -9.56
C HIS A 626 21.25 -17.27 -10.96
N SER A 627 21.78 -16.06 -11.06
CA SER A 627 22.05 -15.45 -12.36
C SER A 627 23.27 -16.11 -12.97
N THR A 628 23.08 -16.64 -14.18
CA THR A 628 24.14 -17.05 -15.07
C THR A 628 25.04 -15.86 -15.46
N ALA A 629 24.55 -14.62 -15.33
CA ALA A 629 25.37 -13.41 -15.40
C ALA A 629 26.54 -13.39 -14.40
N LEU A 630 26.36 -13.87 -13.16
CA LEU A 630 27.46 -13.96 -12.18
C LEU A 630 28.54 -14.98 -12.58
N ALA A 631 28.15 -16.08 -13.24
CA ALA A 631 29.09 -17.04 -13.83
C ALA A 631 29.80 -16.46 -15.07
N SER A 632 29.14 -15.58 -15.82
CA SER A 632 29.71 -14.90 -17.00
C SER A 632 30.79 -13.89 -16.63
N VAL A 633 30.67 -13.25 -15.45
CA VAL A 633 31.68 -12.34 -14.89
C VAL A 633 32.97 -13.10 -14.49
N LYS A 634 32.88 -14.38 -14.10
CA LYS A 634 34.06 -15.23 -13.81
C LYS A 634 34.88 -15.60 -15.06
N HIS A 635 34.41 -15.34 -16.27
CA HIS A 635 35.14 -15.63 -17.52
C HIS A 635 35.64 -14.39 -18.29
N CYS A 636 35.40 -13.18 -17.79
CA CYS A 636 35.84 -11.94 -18.46
C CYS A 636 37.20 -11.41 -17.94
N GLN A 637 38.14 -12.29 -17.60
CA GLN A 637 39.54 -11.91 -17.40
C GLN A 637 40.37 -12.15 -18.67
N GLN A 638 40.28 -11.22 -19.61
CA GLN A 638 41.43 -10.89 -20.45
C GLN A 638 41.76 -9.41 -20.30
N LEU A 639 42.77 -9.17 -19.47
CA LEU A 639 43.50 -7.92 -19.36
C LEU A 639 44.01 -7.49 -20.74
N TYR A 640 43.68 -6.27 -21.14
CA TYR A 640 44.55 -5.44 -21.96
C TYR A 640 44.64 -4.06 -21.29
N LEU A 641 45.81 -3.79 -20.73
CA LEU A 641 46.26 -2.47 -20.33
C LEU A 641 47.61 -2.29 -21.01
N GLU A 642 47.68 -1.39 -21.99
CA GLU A 642 48.82 -0.50 -22.21
C GLU A 642 48.52 0.49 -23.35
N GLY A 643 48.86 1.77 -23.12
CA GLY A 643 49.23 2.71 -24.18
C GLY A 643 48.18 3.73 -24.59
N GLU A 644 48.53 5.00 -24.41
CA GLU A 644 47.83 6.21 -24.85
C GLU A 644 47.50 6.22 -26.36
N ALA A 645 46.38 6.86 -26.73
CA ALA A 645 46.26 7.88 -27.80
C ALA A 645 44.84 7.90 -28.43
N ASP A 646 44.38 9.11 -28.73
CA ASP A 646 43.22 9.44 -29.55
C ASP A 646 43.19 8.64 -30.87
N ILE A 647 42.05 8.02 -31.20
CA ILE A 647 41.74 7.66 -32.59
C ILE A 647 40.25 7.87 -32.88
N ASP A 648 40.00 8.65 -33.93
CA ASP A 648 38.73 8.92 -34.57
C ASP A 648 38.10 7.66 -35.18
N ILE A 649 36.77 7.67 -35.22
CA ILE A 649 35.95 6.62 -35.83
C ILE A 649 35.93 6.88 -37.33
N GLU A 650 36.52 6.01 -38.13
CA GLU A 650 36.08 5.74 -39.51
C GLU A 650 36.65 4.41 -40.04
N ASP A 651 35.81 3.74 -40.83
CA ASP A 651 36.02 2.50 -41.60
C ASP A 651 36.22 1.16 -40.86
N PHE A 652 35.12 0.41 -40.72
CA PHE A 652 35.14 -1.02 -41.02
C PHE A 652 34.03 -1.36 -42.02
N GLY A 653 34.45 -1.89 -43.16
CA GLY A 653 33.63 -2.27 -44.29
C GLY A 653 32.63 -3.40 -43.99
N SER A 654 31.77 -3.60 -44.99
CA SER A 654 30.59 -4.45 -45.06
C SER A 654 30.73 -5.88 -44.50
N PRO A 655 29.62 -6.47 -44.01
CA PRO A 655 29.60 -7.76 -43.30
C PRO A 655 29.53 -8.95 -44.27
N GLU A 656 30.32 -10.00 -44.03
CA GLU A 656 29.92 -11.35 -44.44
C GLU A 656 29.10 -11.97 -43.31
N ALA A 657 27.81 -12.11 -43.60
CA ALA A 657 26.79 -12.66 -42.74
C ALA A 657 27.04 -14.15 -42.43
N GLY A 658 27.39 -14.44 -41.19
CA GLY A 658 27.14 -15.75 -40.58
C GLY A 658 25.68 -15.82 -40.15
N VAL A 659 24.88 -16.61 -40.86
CA VAL A 659 23.46 -16.88 -40.60
C VAL A 659 23.25 -17.29 -39.13
N LEU A 660 22.49 -16.49 -38.39
CA LEU A 660 21.87 -16.88 -37.14
C LEU A 660 21.02 -18.12 -37.40
N LYS A 661 21.28 -19.22 -36.70
CA LYS A 661 20.29 -20.29 -36.57
C LYS A 661 19.07 -19.72 -35.86
N GLU A 662 17.93 -19.74 -36.54
CA GLU A 662 16.61 -19.55 -35.93
C GLU A 662 16.44 -20.49 -34.73
N GLY A 663 15.90 -19.97 -33.62
CA GLY A 663 15.40 -20.81 -32.53
C GLY A 663 16.02 -20.60 -31.14
N VAL A 664 16.53 -19.41 -30.79
CA VAL A 664 16.84 -19.07 -29.39
C VAL A 664 15.81 -18.04 -28.92
N GLY A 665 14.90 -18.48 -28.05
CA GLY A 665 13.87 -17.62 -27.47
C GLY A 665 14.48 -16.47 -26.68
N LEU A 666 13.93 -15.27 -26.88
CA LEU A 666 14.11 -14.12 -26.01
C LEU A 666 13.83 -14.54 -24.56
N HIS A 667 14.74 -14.23 -23.64
CA HIS A 667 14.54 -14.48 -22.22
C HIS A 667 13.32 -13.66 -21.73
N GLN A 668 12.37 -14.32 -21.05
CA GLN A 668 11.11 -13.74 -20.56
C GLN A 668 11.30 -12.91 -19.26
N GLY A 669 12.38 -12.11 -19.17
CA GLY A 669 12.78 -11.47 -17.90
C GLY A 669 12.34 -10.02 -17.68
N TRP A 670 12.00 -9.29 -18.74
CA TRP A 670 11.59 -7.87 -18.65
C TRP A 670 10.32 -7.57 -19.46
N VAL A 671 9.62 -8.62 -19.89
CA VAL A 671 8.39 -8.49 -20.66
C VAL A 671 7.25 -8.23 -19.69
N LEU A 672 6.72 -7.01 -19.67
CA LEU A 672 5.32 -6.76 -19.35
C LEU A 672 4.49 -7.64 -20.29
N GLN A 673 4.17 -8.88 -19.88
CA GLN A 673 3.30 -9.75 -20.67
C GLN A 673 1.87 -9.23 -20.57
N GLY A 674 1.53 -8.38 -21.52
CA GLY A 674 0.27 -7.67 -21.61
C GLY A 674 0.53 -6.17 -21.51
N ALA A 675 0.04 -5.41 -22.48
CA ALA A 675 -0.10 -3.98 -22.30
C ALA A 675 -1.01 -3.79 -21.08
N SER A 676 -0.43 -3.38 -19.94
CA SER A 676 -1.23 -2.87 -18.83
C SER A 676 -2.22 -1.87 -19.41
N PRO A 677 -3.51 -1.93 -19.03
CA PRO A 677 -4.52 -0.99 -19.53
C PRO A 677 -4.03 0.46 -19.42
N TRP A 678 -3.26 0.76 -18.36
CA TRP A 678 -2.75 2.09 -18.04
C TRP A 678 -1.64 2.53 -18.98
N ALA A 679 -0.71 1.64 -19.31
CA ALA A 679 0.35 1.93 -20.27
C ALA A 679 -0.24 2.19 -21.67
N GLY A 680 -1.25 1.42 -22.07
CA GLY A 680 -1.94 1.59 -23.35
C GLY A 680 -2.60 2.97 -23.51
N GLU A 681 -3.31 3.42 -22.47
CA GLU A 681 -3.96 4.74 -22.45
C GLU A 681 -2.95 5.89 -22.51
N VAL A 682 -1.88 5.82 -21.73
CA VAL A 682 -0.83 6.84 -21.69
C VAL A 682 -0.09 6.92 -23.04
N LEU A 683 0.31 5.77 -23.61
CA LEU A 683 0.98 5.75 -24.92
C LEU A 683 0.07 6.26 -26.05
N ALA A 684 -1.24 5.97 -25.97
CA ALA A 684 -2.22 6.51 -26.91
C ALA A 684 -2.40 8.03 -26.78
N ARG A 685 -2.30 8.57 -25.56
CA ARG A 685 -2.38 10.01 -25.28
C ARG A 685 -1.21 10.79 -25.90
N PHE A 686 0.00 10.24 -25.84
CA PHE A 686 1.21 10.97 -26.26
C PHE A 686 1.72 10.63 -27.68
N ARG A 687 1.22 9.57 -28.32
CA ARG A 687 1.58 9.11 -29.68
C ARG A 687 3.11 9.19 -29.94
N PRO A 688 3.89 8.13 -29.63
CA PRO A 688 5.34 8.17 -29.80
C PRO A 688 5.73 8.58 -31.22
N ALA A 689 6.57 9.61 -31.33
CA ALA A 689 6.88 10.28 -32.60
C ALA A 689 7.87 9.47 -33.47
N SER A 690 8.61 8.54 -32.89
CA SER A 690 9.75 7.90 -33.54
C SER A 690 9.46 6.47 -34.06
N VAL A 691 9.66 6.30 -35.38
CA VAL A 691 9.75 4.98 -36.05
C VAL A 691 11.18 4.41 -35.96
N GLU A 692 12.06 5.06 -35.20
CA GLU A 692 13.46 4.67 -35.04
C GLU A 692 13.59 3.26 -34.46
N PRO A 693 14.59 2.47 -34.91
CA PRO A 693 14.86 1.16 -34.33
C PRO A 693 15.18 1.28 -32.83
N PRO A 694 14.80 0.30 -32.01
CA PRO A 694 15.07 0.33 -30.57
C PRO A 694 16.57 0.36 -30.31
N VAL A 695 16.97 1.16 -29.32
CA VAL A 695 18.35 1.22 -28.82
C VAL A 695 18.44 0.36 -27.57
N PHE A 696 19.39 -0.57 -27.57
CA PHE A 696 19.60 -1.48 -26.43
C PHE A 696 20.74 -0.99 -25.55
N GLY A 697 20.52 -1.03 -24.25
CA GLY A 697 21.51 -0.79 -23.20
C GLY A 697 21.67 -2.00 -22.30
N ALA A 698 22.81 -2.07 -21.63
CA ALA A 698 23.06 -3.02 -20.56
C ALA A 698 22.60 -2.40 -19.23
N VAL A 699 21.47 -2.87 -18.71
CA VAL A 699 20.85 -2.45 -17.46
C VAL A 699 21.06 -3.55 -16.43
N HIS A 700 21.69 -3.22 -15.32
CA HIS A 700 21.94 -4.13 -14.21
C HIS A 700 20.69 -4.38 -13.37
N SER A 701 20.02 -3.29 -12.95
CA SER A 701 18.81 -3.37 -12.14
C SER A 701 17.94 -2.13 -12.34
N ILE A 702 16.66 -2.25 -11.95
CA ILE A 702 15.69 -1.16 -11.99
C ILE A 702 15.11 -0.99 -10.59
N GLU A 703 15.01 0.25 -10.15
CA GLU A 703 14.22 0.66 -8.98
C GLU A 703 13.01 1.42 -9.47
N SER A 704 11.82 0.85 -9.26
CA SER A 704 10.56 1.40 -9.76
C SER A 704 10.12 2.66 -9.02
N CYS A 705 10.69 2.92 -7.84
CA CYS A 705 10.25 3.96 -6.92
C CYS A 705 11.41 4.50 -6.06
N SER A 706 12.11 5.52 -6.55
CA SER A 706 13.04 6.32 -5.75
C SER A 706 12.48 7.72 -5.54
N MET A 707 12.67 8.25 -4.34
CA MET A 707 12.40 9.66 -4.00
C MET A 707 13.68 10.34 -3.49
N THR A 708 14.85 9.73 -3.75
CA THR A 708 16.17 10.20 -3.32
C THR A 708 17.12 10.46 -4.48
N ASP A 709 16.77 10.02 -5.70
CA ASP A 709 17.60 10.11 -6.90
C ASP A 709 17.17 11.23 -7.85
N GLY A 710 16.64 12.30 -7.26
CA GLY A 710 16.17 13.51 -7.91
C GLY A 710 14.79 13.94 -7.40
N PRO A 711 14.25 15.06 -7.91
CA PRO A 711 12.91 15.54 -7.54
C PRO A 711 11.81 14.56 -7.93
N GLY A 712 10.73 14.56 -7.13
CA GLY A 712 9.54 13.74 -7.33
C GLY A 712 9.77 12.25 -7.17
N ILE A 713 8.80 11.45 -7.61
CA ILE A 713 8.95 9.98 -7.67
C ILE A 713 9.65 9.62 -8.99
N ARG A 714 10.71 8.82 -8.91
CA ARG A 714 11.55 8.46 -10.04
C ARG A 714 11.69 6.95 -10.20
N MET A 715 11.71 6.50 -11.45
CA MET A 715 12.22 5.19 -11.81
C MET A 715 13.73 5.31 -12.04
N VAL A 716 14.55 4.51 -11.35
CA VAL A 716 16.01 4.52 -11.51
C VAL A 716 16.44 3.30 -12.30
N LEU A 717 17.22 3.50 -13.37
CA LEU A 717 17.93 2.41 -14.04
C LEU A 717 19.38 2.44 -13.61
N PHE A 718 19.84 1.36 -12.99
CA PHE A 718 21.24 1.13 -12.71
C PHE A 718 21.88 0.48 -13.93
N LEU A 719 22.77 1.20 -14.62
CA LEU A 719 23.41 0.73 -15.84
C LEU A 719 24.66 -0.11 -15.54
N GLN A 720 25.00 -1.00 -16.46
CA GLN A 720 26.20 -1.84 -16.40
C GLN A 720 27.40 -1.12 -17.05
N GLY A 721 28.58 -1.28 -16.46
CA GLY A 721 29.86 -0.75 -16.92
C GLY A 721 30.30 0.50 -16.20
N CYS A 722 31.38 0.42 -15.42
CA CYS A 722 32.03 1.57 -14.79
C CYS A 722 33.56 1.47 -14.91
N PRO A 723 34.24 2.49 -15.45
CA PRO A 723 35.70 2.49 -15.55
C PRO A 723 36.39 2.84 -14.22
N LYS A 724 35.64 3.25 -13.19
CA LYS A 724 36.15 3.66 -11.88
C LYS A 724 36.23 2.47 -10.92
N ARG A 725 37.14 2.52 -9.94
CA ARG A 725 37.36 1.48 -8.92
C ARG A 725 37.31 2.07 -7.52
N CYS A 726 36.24 2.83 -7.27
CA CYS A 726 36.09 3.59 -6.03
C CYS A 726 36.17 2.69 -4.81
N VAL A 727 37.00 3.07 -3.82
CA VAL A 727 37.20 2.31 -2.57
C VAL A 727 35.91 2.16 -1.76
N PHE A 728 34.94 3.04 -1.98
CA PHE A 728 33.64 3.08 -1.32
C PHE A 728 32.47 2.66 -2.24
N CYS A 729 32.72 2.02 -3.39
CA CYS A 729 31.66 1.72 -4.35
C CYS A 729 30.52 0.91 -3.73
N SER A 730 29.28 1.39 -3.85
CA SER A 730 28.09 0.69 -3.37
C SER A 730 27.56 -0.36 -4.35
N ASN A 731 28.00 -0.32 -5.61
CA ASN A 731 27.57 -1.22 -6.69
C ASN A 731 28.78 -1.80 -7.46
N PRO A 732 29.71 -2.52 -6.82
CA PRO A 732 30.87 -3.14 -7.49
C PRO A 732 30.49 -4.07 -8.66
N GLU A 733 29.33 -4.70 -8.61
CA GLU A 733 28.75 -5.58 -9.63
C GLU A 733 28.46 -4.86 -10.97
N CYS A 734 28.23 -3.54 -10.92
CA CYS A 734 28.02 -2.73 -12.11
C CYS A 734 29.35 -2.34 -12.82
N GLN A 735 30.53 -2.68 -12.29
CA GLN A 735 31.82 -2.25 -12.85
C GLN A 735 32.20 -2.90 -14.20
N PRO A 736 31.95 -4.21 -14.44
CA PRO A 736 32.29 -4.85 -15.72
C PRO A 736 31.68 -4.12 -16.92
N ILE A 737 32.51 -3.72 -17.89
CA ILE A 737 32.08 -2.99 -19.10
C ILE A 737 31.60 -4.00 -20.14
N MET A 738 30.36 -3.84 -20.59
CA MET A 738 29.75 -4.66 -21.63
C MET A 738 29.82 -3.92 -22.98
N ARG A 739 30.48 -4.53 -23.98
CA ARG A 739 30.62 -3.92 -25.31
C ARG A 739 29.39 -4.07 -26.20
N ASN A 740 28.56 -5.09 -25.97
CA ASN A 740 27.33 -5.33 -26.71
C ASN A 740 26.23 -5.84 -25.77
N ALA A 741 25.28 -4.98 -25.42
CA ALA A 741 24.17 -5.35 -24.52
C ALA A 741 23.37 -6.53 -25.06
N SER A 742 23.05 -6.55 -26.36
CA SER A 742 22.27 -7.61 -27.01
C SER A 742 22.94 -8.99 -26.97
N SER A 743 24.23 -9.06 -26.68
CA SER A 743 24.93 -10.34 -26.48
C SER A 743 24.68 -10.98 -25.11
N ASN A 744 24.04 -10.26 -24.18
CA ASN A 744 23.63 -10.77 -22.88
C ASN A 744 22.15 -10.46 -22.62
N PRO A 745 21.22 -11.37 -22.99
CA PRO A 745 19.78 -11.17 -22.85
C PRO A 745 19.30 -10.89 -21.41
N GLU A 746 20.06 -11.24 -20.37
CA GLU A 746 19.68 -11.00 -18.98
C GLU A 746 19.79 -9.51 -18.59
N LEU A 747 20.72 -8.78 -19.24
CA LEU A 747 21.00 -7.36 -18.96
C LEU A 747 20.53 -6.44 -20.09
N ALA A 748 20.17 -6.98 -21.25
CA ALA A 748 19.74 -6.20 -22.40
C ALA A 748 18.32 -5.64 -22.17
N LEU A 749 18.20 -4.31 -22.23
CA LEU A 749 16.90 -3.63 -22.20
C LEU A 749 16.84 -2.61 -23.33
N SER A 750 15.71 -2.55 -24.04
CA SER A 750 15.47 -1.52 -25.04
C SER A 750 14.85 -0.27 -24.43
N ASP A 751 15.16 0.88 -25.02
CA ASP A 751 14.52 2.16 -24.74
C ASP A 751 12.97 2.08 -24.83
N ARG A 752 12.44 1.26 -25.75
CA ARG A 752 10.99 0.98 -25.89
C ARG A 752 10.40 0.24 -24.69
N GLU A 753 11.10 -0.76 -24.17
CA GLU A 753 10.67 -1.46 -22.95
C GLU A 753 10.67 -0.50 -21.76
N VAL A 754 11.70 0.35 -21.65
CA VAL A 754 11.75 1.41 -20.62
C VAL A 754 10.57 2.38 -20.75
N GLN A 755 10.22 2.80 -21.96
CA GLN A 755 9.04 3.66 -22.18
C GLN A 755 7.73 2.97 -21.79
N GLY A 756 7.60 1.66 -22.04
CA GLY A 756 6.47 0.87 -21.56
C GLY A 756 6.37 0.87 -20.04
N MET A 757 7.50 0.72 -19.34
CA MET A 757 7.55 0.79 -17.87
C MET A 757 7.20 2.19 -17.34
N LEU A 758 7.72 3.25 -17.97
CA LEU A 758 7.39 4.64 -17.63
C LEU A 758 5.92 4.94 -17.85
N ALA A 759 5.35 4.52 -18.98
CA ALA A 759 3.93 4.69 -19.30
C ALA A 759 3.05 3.94 -18.30
N ASN A 760 3.44 2.72 -17.93
CA ASN A 760 2.73 1.93 -16.93
C ASN A 760 2.73 2.60 -15.55
N ASN A 761 3.78 3.34 -15.19
CA ASN A 761 3.92 4.04 -13.90
C ASN A 761 3.61 5.54 -13.97
N TRP A 762 3.12 6.04 -15.10
CA TRP A 762 3.04 7.46 -15.40
C TRP A 762 2.25 8.27 -14.36
N SER A 763 1.13 7.73 -13.86
CA SER A 763 0.31 8.40 -12.84
C SER A 763 1.05 8.65 -11.51
N PHE A 764 2.07 7.84 -11.21
CA PHE A 764 2.94 8.04 -10.04
C PHE A 764 4.13 8.94 -10.35
N LEU A 765 4.65 8.89 -11.57
CA LEU A 765 5.89 9.57 -11.97
C LEU A 765 5.67 11.01 -12.45
N HIS A 766 4.61 11.28 -13.20
CA HIS A 766 4.41 12.60 -13.83
C HIS A 766 4.20 13.76 -12.85
N PRO A 767 3.47 13.59 -11.73
CA PRO A 767 3.29 14.69 -10.79
C PRO A 767 4.62 15.08 -10.09
N SER A 768 4.70 16.32 -9.60
CA SER A 768 5.79 16.80 -8.74
C SER A 768 7.21 16.66 -9.34
N GLU A 769 7.34 16.89 -10.65
CA GLU A 769 8.63 16.82 -11.38
C GLU A 769 9.29 15.43 -11.39
N GLY A 770 8.52 14.35 -11.18
CA GLY A 770 9.05 12.99 -11.25
C GLY A 770 9.36 12.52 -12.67
N GLY A 771 9.90 11.30 -12.77
CA GLY A 771 10.34 10.75 -14.06
C GLY A 771 11.37 9.64 -13.93
N ILE A 772 12.50 9.79 -14.63
CA ILE A 772 13.52 8.74 -14.75
C ILE A 772 14.90 9.23 -14.33
N THR A 773 15.66 8.38 -13.63
CA THR A 773 17.07 8.60 -13.32
C THR A 773 17.92 7.49 -13.92
N LEU A 774 18.98 7.85 -14.64
CA LEU A 774 20.00 6.90 -15.07
C LEU A 774 21.17 7.00 -14.10
N SER A 775 21.41 5.93 -13.35
CA SER A 775 22.46 5.80 -12.34
C SER A 775 23.13 4.41 -12.48
N GLY A 776 23.82 3.94 -11.45
CA GLY A 776 24.63 2.73 -11.48
C GLY A 776 25.81 2.87 -12.44
N GLY A 777 26.64 1.84 -12.53
CA GLY A 777 27.77 1.79 -13.47
C GLY A 777 28.45 3.16 -13.65
N GLU A 778 28.56 3.59 -14.91
CA GLU A 778 28.76 4.97 -15.31
C GLU A 778 27.92 5.20 -16.58
N PRO A 779 26.79 5.94 -16.50
CA PRO A 779 25.86 6.05 -17.63
C PRO A 779 26.49 6.58 -18.92
N LEU A 780 27.50 7.45 -18.81
CA LEU A 780 28.20 8.02 -19.96
C LEU A 780 29.08 7.02 -20.73
N VAL A 781 29.19 5.76 -20.27
CA VAL A 781 29.72 4.64 -21.06
C VAL A 781 28.72 4.18 -22.14
N GLN A 782 27.42 4.46 -21.95
CA GLN A 782 26.33 4.06 -22.86
C GLN A 782 25.50 5.28 -23.34
N PRO A 783 26.12 6.31 -23.97
CA PRO A 783 25.44 7.57 -24.28
C PRO A 783 24.28 7.42 -25.27
N ASP A 784 24.42 6.52 -26.26
CA ASP A 784 23.36 5.89 -27.08
C ASP A 784 22.05 5.67 -26.37
N PHE A 785 22.13 4.73 -25.44
CA PHE A 785 20.98 4.26 -24.71
C PHE A 785 20.42 5.34 -23.79
N CYS A 786 21.29 6.09 -23.12
CA CYS A 786 20.87 7.18 -22.22
C CYS A 786 20.06 8.24 -22.97
N ALA A 787 20.54 8.70 -24.11
CA ALA A 787 19.86 9.69 -24.95
C ALA A 787 18.51 9.17 -25.47
N ALA A 788 18.46 7.90 -25.91
CA ALA A 788 17.23 7.28 -26.39
C ALA A 788 16.16 7.17 -25.28
N VAL A 789 16.56 6.73 -24.08
CA VAL A 789 15.67 6.62 -22.92
C VAL A 789 15.14 7.99 -22.48
N PHE A 790 16.00 9.00 -22.38
CA PHE A 790 15.58 10.35 -22.00
C PHE A 790 14.64 11.00 -23.02
N ARG A 791 14.90 10.85 -24.33
CA ARG A 791 13.95 11.29 -25.37
C ARG A 791 12.56 10.68 -25.17
N ARG A 792 12.47 9.38 -24.89
CA ARG A 792 11.19 8.70 -24.64
C ARG A 792 10.51 9.14 -23.34
N ALA A 793 11.27 9.46 -22.31
CA ALA A 793 10.72 10.02 -21.08
C ALA A 793 10.11 11.41 -21.33
N HIS A 794 10.79 12.27 -22.11
CA HIS A 794 10.25 13.57 -22.54
C HIS A 794 9.00 13.44 -23.42
N GLU A 795 8.92 12.43 -24.30
CA GLU A 795 7.68 12.12 -25.05
C GLU A 795 6.48 11.88 -24.11
N LEU A 796 6.73 11.35 -22.90
CA LEU A 796 5.71 11.13 -21.86
C LEU A 796 5.57 12.31 -20.88
N GLN A 797 6.20 13.46 -21.15
CA GLN A 797 6.22 14.62 -20.25
C GLN A 797 6.76 14.29 -18.85
N LEU A 798 7.77 13.42 -18.78
CA LEU A 798 8.50 13.08 -17.56
C LEU A 798 9.86 13.77 -17.54
N THR A 799 10.38 14.09 -16.35
CA THR A 799 11.71 14.69 -16.21
C THR A 799 12.81 13.63 -16.25
N THR A 800 14.03 14.05 -16.56
CA THR A 800 15.20 13.19 -16.77
C THR A 800 16.37 13.63 -15.90
N VAL A 801 16.96 12.68 -15.18
CA VAL A 801 18.09 12.93 -14.29
C VAL A 801 19.26 12.00 -14.65
N LEU A 802 20.43 12.59 -14.86
CA LEU A 802 21.68 11.86 -15.09
C LEU A 802 22.51 11.85 -13.80
N ASP A 803 22.66 10.68 -13.17
CA ASP A 803 23.55 10.48 -12.03
C ASP A 803 24.88 9.90 -12.51
N THR A 804 25.94 10.70 -12.46
CA THR A 804 27.20 10.39 -13.16
C THR A 804 28.43 10.79 -12.35
N SER A 805 29.52 10.09 -12.59
CA SER A 805 30.87 10.48 -12.16
C SER A 805 31.68 11.08 -13.32
N SER A 806 30.98 11.59 -14.35
CA SER A 806 31.46 12.38 -15.49
C SER A 806 32.52 11.73 -16.38
N HIS A 807 32.39 10.44 -16.67
CA HIS A 807 33.32 9.77 -17.59
C HIS A 807 33.18 10.25 -19.05
N GLY A 808 34.26 10.13 -19.82
CA GLY A 808 34.31 10.50 -21.23
C GLY A 808 34.69 11.97 -21.46
N GLY A 809 34.35 12.50 -22.63
CA GLY A 809 34.57 13.89 -23.01
C GLY A 809 33.39 14.47 -23.79
N PRO A 810 33.47 15.72 -24.29
CA PRO A 810 32.36 16.43 -24.93
C PRO A 810 31.60 15.62 -25.98
N ARG A 811 32.31 14.82 -26.80
CA ARG A 811 31.69 13.92 -27.79
C ARG A 811 30.63 12.97 -27.22
N ASN A 812 30.82 12.47 -26.00
CA ASN A 812 29.84 11.60 -25.33
C ASN A 812 28.80 12.42 -24.55
N TRP A 813 29.24 13.51 -23.92
CA TRP A 813 28.39 14.39 -23.12
C TRP A 813 27.29 15.03 -23.98
N ASP A 814 27.65 15.55 -25.14
CA ASP A 814 26.75 16.27 -26.06
C ASP A 814 25.68 15.37 -26.69
N ARG A 815 25.81 14.04 -26.56
CA ARG A 815 24.77 13.08 -26.98
C ARG A 815 23.64 12.98 -25.95
N VAL A 816 23.94 13.15 -24.67
CA VAL A 816 23.01 12.92 -23.55
C VAL A 816 22.46 14.23 -22.97
N LEU A 817 23.32 15.24 -22.80
CA LEU A 817 22.97 16.53 -22.18
C LEU A 817 21.79 17.26 -22.85
N PRO A 818 21.61 17.27 -24.19
CA PRO A 818 20.44 17.89 -24.81
C PRO A 818 19.09 17.31 -24.37
N HIS A 819 19.10 16.11 -23.78
CA HIS A 819 17.92 15.39 -23.31
C HIS A 819 17.90 15.26 -21.78
N THR A 820 18.75 16.01 -21.06
CA THR A 820 18.87 15.92 -19.60
C THR A 820 18.29 17.17 -18.96
N ASP A 821 17.39 17.03 -17.99
CA ASP A 821 16.85 18.18 -17.24
C ASP A 821 17.73 18.53 -16.03
N ARG A 822 18.28 17.51 -15.36
CA ARG A 822 19.10 17.66 -14.17
C ARG A 822 20.24 16.64 -14.12
N VAL A 823 21.35 17.05 -13.52
CA VAL A 823 22.54 16.22 -13.33
C VAL A 823 22.85 16.09 -11.84
N LEU A 824 23.02 14.85 -11.37
CA LEU A 824 23.61 14.54 -10.06
C LEU A 824 25.08 14.19 -10.30
N LEU A 825 25.98 15.12 -10.00
CA LEU A 825 27.40 14.99 -10.31
C LEU A 825 28.19 14.57 -9.08
N CYS A 826 28.77 13.37 -9.11
CA CYS A 826 29.65 12.89 -8.04
C CYS A 826 31.13 13.07 -8.41
N LEU A 827 31.77 14.12 -7.86
CA LEU A 827 33.17 14.47 -8.14
C LEU A 827 34.20 13.54 -7.49
N LYS A 828 33.80 12.78 -6.46
CA LYS A 828 34.61 11.82 -5.67
C LYS A 828 35.72 12.43 -4.82
N ALA A 829 36.49 13.41 -5.31
CA ALA A 829 37.50 14.19 -4.58
C ALA A 829 37.94 15.40 -5.42
N MET A 830 38.51 16.43 -4.79
CA MET A 830 39.04 17.64 -5.42
C MET A 830 40.55 17.56 -5.66
N GLU A 831 41.32 17.09 -4.68
CA GLU A 831 42.77 16.94 -4.84
C GLU A 831 43.09 15.67 -5.63
N ASP A 832 43.97 15.77 -6.64
CA ASP A 832 44.30 14.63 -7.51
C ASP A 832 44.90 13.45 -6.71
N THR A 833 45.65 13.74 -5.65
CA THR A 833 46.22 12.71 -4.74
C THR A 833 45.14 11.97 -3.97
N THR A 834 44.12 12.67 -3.47
CA THR A 834 42.94 12.10 -2.80
C THR A 834 42.09 11.35 -3.80
N TYR A 835 41.84 11.92 -4.98
CA TYR A 835 41.08 11.29 -6.06
C TYR A 835 41.69 9.95 -6.47
N LEU A 836 43.01 9.87 -6.64
CA LEU A 836 43.70 8.62 -6.94
C LEU A 836 43.49 7.54 -5.88
N LYS A 837 43.60 7.93 -4.59
CA LYS A 837 43.36 7.01 -3.46
C LYS A 837 41.92 6.53 -3.41
N VAL A 838 40.98 7.43 -3.70
CA VAL A 838 39.54 7.19 -3.53
C VAL A 838 38.94 6.44 -4.72
N VAL A 839 39.35 6.75 -5.95
CA VAL A 839 38.76 6.22 -7.19
C VAL A 839 39.53 5.01 -7.74
N GLY A 840 40.78 4.81 -7.31
CA GLY A 840 41.59 3.64 -7.67
C GLY A 840 42.08 3.61 -9.12
N THR A 841 41.80 4.64 -9.92
CA THR A 841 42.28 4.79 -11.31
C THR A 841 42.89 6.18 -11.51
N ARG A 842 43.93 6.27 -12.35
CA ARG A 842 44.51 7.58 -12.74
C ARG A 842 43.49 8.40 -13.52
N GLY A 843 43.43 9.71 -13.23
CA GLY A 843 42.44 10.62 -13.77
C GLY A 843 42.41 10.59 -15.30
N GLY A 844 41.30 10.11 -15.86
CA GLY A 844 40.84 10.52 -17.19
C GLY A 844 40.25 11.93 -17.15
N PRO A 845 39.94 12.53 -18.31
CA PRO A 845 39.79 13.97 -18.53
C PRO A 845 39.01 14.64 -17.41
N ASP A 846 39.64 15.68 -16.86
CA ASP A 846 39.18 16.55 -15.77
C ASP A 846 37.69 16.35 -15.41
N VAL A 847 37.42 15.61 -14.33
CA VAL A 847 36.05 15.33 -13.82
C VAL A 847 35.28 16.64 -13.58
N ARG A 848 36.00 17.74 -13.36
CA ARG A 848 35.48 19.10 -13.20
C ARG A 848 35.14 19.77 -14.54
N ALA A 849 35.73 19.34 -15.65
CA ALA A 849 35.43 19.85 -16.99
C ALA A 849 33.99 19.55 -17.40
N PHE A 850 33.38 18.45 -16.92
CA PHE A 850 31.98 18.16 -17.20
C PHE A 850 31.03 19.22 -16.62
N GLY A 851 31.21 19.61 -15.36
CA GLY A 851 30.40 20.68 -14.76
C GLY A 851 30.63 22.04 -15.44
N ARG A 852 31.87 22.34 -15.84
CA ARG A 852 32.16 23.56 -16.65
C ARG A 852 31.55 23.49 -18.05
N HIS A 853 31.51 22.32 -18.66
CA HIS A 853 30.88 22.09 -19.95
C HIS A 853 29.37 22.32 -19.88
N ILE A 854 28.71 21.81 -18.83
CA ILE A 854 27.29 22.10 -18.55
C ILE A 854 27.09 23.60 -18.38
N ALA A 855 27.88 24.26 -17.52
CA ALA A 855 27.77 25.70 -17.28
C ALA A 855 27.94 26.52 -18.57
N ALA A 856 28.83 26.12 -19.47
CA ALA A 856 29.14 26.85 -20.69
C ALA A 856 28.14 26.60 -21.83
N HIS A 857 27.61 25.38 -21.97
CA HIS A 857 26.86 24.95 -23.16
C HIS A 857 25.40 24.59 -22.88
N TYR A 858 25.06 24.23 -21.64
CA TYR A 858 23.75 23.75 -21.24
C TYR A 858 23.27 24.40 -19.92
N PRO A 859 23.21 25.75 -19.83
CA PRO A 859 22.91 26.45 -18.59
C PRO A 859 21.48 26.23 -18.05
N SER A 860 20.59 25.61 -18.83
CA SER A 860 19.26 25.21 -18.39
C SER A 860 19.25 23.94 -17.53
N ILE A 861 20.33 23.16 -17.55
CA ILE A 861 20.43 21.92 -16.76
C ILE A 861 20.76 22.29 -15.32
N GLN A 862 19.92 21.82 -14.39
CA GLN A 862 20.17 21.99 -12.96
C GLN A 862 21.26 21.01 -12.50
N LEU A 863 22.31 21.53 -11.87
CA LEU A 863 23.42 20.70 -11.37
C LEU A 863 23.34 20.56 -9.85
N VAL A 864 23.25 19.33 -9.36
CA VAL A 864 23.42 18.97 -7.95
C VAL A 864 24.76 18.29 -7.78
N VAL A 865 25.61 18.78 -6.89
CA VAL A 865 26.93 18.18 -6.64
C VAL A 865 26.83 17.23 -5.45
N ARG A 866 27.10 15.94 -5.68
CA ARG A 866 27.08 14.89 -4.65
C ARG A 866 28.47 14.64 -4.10
N TRP A 867 28.61 14.77 -2.78
CA TRP A 867 29.89 14.69 -2.08
C TRP A 867 29.86 13.67 -0.94
N VAL A 868 30.59 12.55 -1.09
CA VAL A 868 30.66 11.52 -0.05
C VAL A 868 31.72 11.91 0.98
N LEU A 869 31.34 11.98 2.25
CA LEU A 869 32.23 12.29 3.36
C LEU A 869 32.96 11.03 3.85
N LEU A 870 34.25 10.94 3.56
CA LEU A 870 35.16 9.90 3.99
C LEU A 870 36.18 10.49 4.94
N LYS A 871 36.22 9.95 6.15
CA LYS A 871 37.07 10.47 7.23
C LYS A 871 38.55 10.49 6.86
N GLY A 872 39.19 11.66 6.98
CA GLY A 872 40.59 11.90 6.67
C GLY A 872 40.92 11.88 5.17
N LEU A 873 39.91 11.80 4.31
CA LEU A 873 40.05 11.82 2.86
C LEU A 873 39.28 13.00 2.29
N THR A 874 37.94 12.93 2.27
CA THR A 874 37.07 13.93 1.61
C THR A 874 36.29 14.79 2.60
N ASP A 875 36.47 14.61 3.91
CA ASP A 875 35.93 15.47 4.98
C ASP A 875 36.93 16.54 5.45
N THR A 876 38.06 16.70 4.75
CA THR A 876 39.09 17.67 5.14
C THR A 876 38.72 19.09 4.73
N ASP A 877 39.15 20.09 5.51
CA ASP A 877 38.90 21.50 5.20
C ASP A 877 39.42 21.91 3.81
N SER A 878 40.54 21.31 3.37
CA SER A 878 41.13 21.54 2.04
C SER A 878 40.18 21.10 0.93
N GLU A 879 39.71 19.86 0.99
CA GLU A 879 38.78 19.28 0.01
C GLU A 879 37.44 20.03 -0.04
N LEU A 880 36.86 20.34 1.12
CA LEU A 880 35.59 21.06 1.21
C LEU A 880 35.73 22.52 0.73
N SER A 881 36.87 23.16 1.00
CA SER A 881 37.15 24.50 0.48
C SER A 881 37.28 24.49 -1.04
N GLU A 882 38.05 23.57 -1.61
CA GLU A 882 38.21 23.44 -3.07
C GLU A 882 36.88 23.11 -3.75
N LEU A 883 36.05 22.25 -3.14
CA LEU A 883 34.70 21.94 -3.63
C LEU A 883 33.84 23.21 -3.71
N ALA A 884 33.85 24.02 -2.66
CA ALA A 884 33.11 25.27 -2.62
C ALA A 884 33.60 26.27 -3.68
N HIS A 885 34.93 26.39 -3.87
CA HIS A 885 35.52 27.23 -4.92
C HIS A 885 35.12 26.74 -6.32
N TYR A 886 35.17 25.43 -6.56
CA TYR A 886 34.75 24.83 -7.82
C TYR A 886 33.28 25.11 -8.11
N CYS A 887 32.37 24.83 -7.16
CA CYS A 887 30.94 25.10 -7.34
C CYS A 887 30.67 26.58 -7.63
N LYS A 888 31.35 27.49 -6.92
CA LYS A 888 31.27 28.93 -7.19
C LYS A 888 31.80 29.32 -8.57
N SER A 889 32.81 28.63 -9.07
CA SER A 889 33.41 28.89 -10.39
C SER A 889 32.50 28.53 -11.57
N LEU A 890 31.46 27.71 -11.36
CA LEU A 890 30.51 27.33 -12.39
C LEU A 890 29.50 28.44 -12.73
N GLY A 891 29.44 29.51 -11.94
CA GLY A 891 28.54 30.63 -12.14
C GLY A 891 27.23 30.51 -11.35
N ASP A 892 26.61 31.66 -11.10
CA ASP A 892 25.38 31.76 -10.31
C ASP A 892 24.22 31.06 -11.02
N GLY A 893 23.48 30.21 -10.29
CA GLY A 893 22.28 29.52 -10.78
C GLY A 893 22.53 28.20 -11.51
N VAL A 894 23.78 27.80 -11.77
CA VAL A 894 24.11 26.49 -12.36
C VAL A 894 24.04 25.37 -11.31
N VAL A 895 24.70 25.58 -10.16
CA VAL A 895 24.66 24.66 -9.02
C VAL A 895 23.45 24.98 -8.15
N GLU A 896 22.55 24.02 -7.98
CA GLU A 896 21.34 24.20 -7.17
C GLU A 896 21.65 24.02 -5.67
N TYR A 897 22.30 22.92 -5.31
CA TYR A 897 22.82 22.66 -3.97
C TYR A 897 23.92 21.59 -4.01
N ILE A 898 24.65 21.49 -2.89
CA ILE A 898 25.64 20.43 -2.66
C ILE A 898 25.02 19.42 -1.68
N GLU A 899 24.94 18.17 -2.08
CA GLU A 899 24.46 17.07 -1.25
C GLU A 899 25.65 16.40 -0.55
N LEU A 900 25.79 16.64 0.76
CA LEU A 900 26.80 15.98 1.59
C LEU A 900 26.28 14.62 2.05
N LEU A 901 26.89 13.55 1.54
CA LEU A 901 26.50 12.17 1.77
C LEU A 901 27.39 11.54 2.84
N PRO A 902 26.85 11.20 4.03
CA PRO A 902 27.62 10.43 5.01
C PRO A 902 27.96 9.04 4.45
N PHE A 903 29.19 8.58 4.68
CA PHE A 903 29.58 7.25 4.24
C PHE A 903 28.77 6.15 4.94
N HIS A 904 28.27 5.21 4.14
CA HIS A 904 27.51 4.04 4.59
C HIS A 904 28.14 2.76 4.05
N GLN A 905 28.07 1.66 4.80
CA GLN A 905 28.62 0.37 4.39
C GLN A 905 27.65 -0.47 3.54
N PHE A 906 26.67 0.15 2.88
CA PHE A 906 25.64 -0.56 2.11
C PHE A 906 26.18 -1.49 1.02
N GLY A 907 27.38 -1.20 0.49
CA GLY A 907 28.04 -2.07 -0.49
C GLY A 907 28.70 -3.32 0.10
N ALA A 908 29.00 -3.37 1.40
CA ALA A 908 29.90 -4.38 1.98
C ALA A 908 29.50 -5.83 1.66
N ASN A 909 28.21 -6.15 1.79
CA ASN A 909 27.69 -7.48 1.47
C ASN A 909 27.87 -7.82 -0.02
N LYS A 910 27.71 -6.85 -0.93
CA LYS A 910 27.91 -7.06 -2.37
C LYS A 910 29.37 -7.34 -2.72
N TRP A 911 30.30 -6.69 -2.01
CA TRP A 911 31.73 -7.00 -2.16
C TRP A 911 32.03 -8.43 -1.69
N GLU A 912 31.45 -8.84 -0.56
CA GLU A 912 31.56 -10.21 -0.04
C GLU A 912 30.95 -11.24 -1.01
N GLU A 913 29.75 -11.00 -1.54
CA GLU A 913 29.07 -11.85 -2.54
C GLU A 913 29.87 -12.00 -3.84
N LEU A 914 30.69 -11.01 -4.20
CA LEU A 914 31.57 -11.06 -5.37
C LEU A 914 32.95 -11.68 -5.09
N ASP A 915 33.19 -12.22 -3.90
CA ASP A 915 34.50 -12.69 -3.44
C ASP A 915 35.58 -11.57 -3.51
N MET A 916 35.19 -10.31 -3.33
CA MET A 916 36.07 -9.13 -3.39
C MET A 916 36.35 -8.58 -1.98
N SER A 917 37.61 -8.22 -1.71
CA SER A 917 37.95 -7.53 -0.46
C SER A 917 37.38 -6.10 -0.48
N TYR A 918 36.49 -5.78 0.47
CA TYR A 918 35.97 -4.42 0.58
C TYR A 918 37.03 -3.49 1.19
N PRO A 919 37.56 -2.49 0.45
CA PRO A 919 38.69 -1.68 0.92
C PRO A 919 38.41 -0.90 2.20
N MET A 920 37.13 -0.68 2.51
CA MET A 920 36.66 0.02 3.70
C MET A 920 36.32 -0.91 4.88
N ALA A 921 36.53 -2.23 4.74
CA ALA A 921 36.32 -3.20 5.82
C ALA A 921 37.43 -3.08 6.90
N GLY A 922 37.03 -2.78 8.14
CA GLY A 922 37.91 -2.94 9.31
C GLY A 922 38.77 -1.74 9.77
N GLY A 923 38.52 -0.50 9.32
CA GLY A 923 39.36 0.66 9.70
C GLY A 923 38.67 1.99 10.04
N HIS A 924 37.38 2.16 9.73
CA HIS A 924 36.61 3.38 10.04
C HIS A 924 35.28 3.10 10.75
N ALA A 925 35.07 1.85 11.18
CA ALA A 925 33.82 1.31 11.72
C ALA A 925 33.38 1.94 13.07
N ASP A 926 34.24 2.67 13.77
CA ASP A 926 33.94 3.19 15.11
C ASP A 926 33.36 4.61 15.16
N ARG A 927 33.12 5.27 14.01
CA ARG A 927 32.53 6.63 13.99
C ARG A 927 31.63 6.83 12.78
N THR A 928 30.45 6.23 12.80
CA THR A 928 29.30 6.80 12.08
C THR A 928 29.08 8.22 12.59
N TYR A 929 28.83 9.18 11.69
CA TYR A 929 28.28 10.47 12.10
C TYR A 929 26.90 10.18 12.71
N SER A 930 26.81 10.10 14.04
CA SER A 930 25.52 10.07 14.74
C SER A 930 24.81 11.38 14.43
N ALA A 931 23.63 11.29 13.83
CA ALA A 931 22.79 12.41 13.43
C ALA A 931 22.71 13.48 14.52
N GLY A 932 23.42 14.57 14.30
CA GLY A 932 23.50 15.75 15.15
C GLY A 932 24.05 16.87 14.27
N PHE A 933 23.25 17.28 13.29
CA PHE A 933 23.44 18.55 12.60
C PHE A 933 22.45 19.53 13.26
N GLU A 934 22.98 20.45 14.07
CA GLU A 934 22.31 21.71 14.41
C GLU A 934 22.28 22.64 13.19
#